data_AF-A0A977Q164-F1
#
_entry.id   AF-A0A977Q164-F1
#
_cell.length_a   1.000
_cell.length_b   1.000
_cell.length_c   1.000
_cell.angle_alpha   90.00
_cell.angle_beta   90.00
_cell.angle_gamma   90.00
#
_symmetry.space_group_name_H-M   'P 1'
#
loop_
_entity.id
_entity.type
_entity.pdbx_description
1 polymer ?
#
loop_
_entity_poly.entity_id
_entity_poly.type
_entity_poly.pdbx_seq_one_letter_code
_entity_poly.pdbx_strand_id
1 'polypeptide(L)'
;MAQKAAEQNLEFKKLKKTPKRKSLRAELTDLGFTLELEGELSVITYLEEPINYFAPLELFTFRNQTYKQAARNIVAMLKTQAAHSRMISDPRDLQMGIGMAIDTLTNMLAVVQYFTAGLPEQTAFYKEFSEKESFQAYAKSPKPWFKRAPRTNRNLRLAQKWTSKKSAFEGWITTSKKDLKRAFRWYHPRSGLVLEVNSESQFEKKNAYLATPSRNNQQAIVNGTIGTLIKRKEIISEWKKQAKPQPLKILGLTTPLKRWPRYSSIKLPGTNQQQRSAQVLVIRRGKLCNILGVYPIPASELDPPFSRLPFLFPSVGFQMDSLATNFSDSSAFQVYYLPAVTQLHEDDQQALLGLVPTGAQIKKIRIHAFASIEGNAIDNEKLFKKRAANIQMFLEQQNLASSKTQMELFTEENWKQMREQLATDTILLPLTNSPEPKIREYINKHVGDSLIRSWLDAQRYAWISFELNWPERKPESIESVLSQFEEILNQPKQNTTSLNKLAFLQRKYYGLLVVNQQALSDKLTFPPDVIFSLLRYQKAVFQYKQQALLESKFLAELMALASTKGLSATVRQYCVQHHQVYLANAMFHDLSLLPKEEDWNCPWEKNKSLNLIEPKKHKHAYSDLPSLVEALDVLSILIQRYQPYKIYRETIRSLDFYYLVTLAQALLRQDKFNYLPMVKGLATKIWNRHVMPYTHTEKESIEFALFFNLTNQRSYSIKLLQPLVMRAHPNPDALMIWISLNFNSRNELKTENALLEARKYLTINQWCELVGSGNYIPLNFLERFKVRKAWYEACKSLELY
;
A
#
# COMPACT_ATOMS: atom_id res chain seq x y z
N MET A 1 -27.52 79.77 -19.22
CA MET A 1 -26.80 78.48 -19.10
C MET A 1 -27.02 77.78 -17.75
N ALA A 2 -27.00 78.47 -16.60
CA ALA A 2 -27.29 77.84 -15.30
C ALA A 2 -28.72 77.27 -15.15
N GLN A 3 -29.71 77.86 -15.84
CA GLN A 3 -31.10 77.40 -15.83
C GLN A 3 -31.30 76.08 -16.62
N LYS A 4 -30.53 75.88 -17.69
CA LYS A 4 -30.50 74.63 -18.48
C LYS A 4 -29.87 73.46 -17.70
N ALA A 5 -28.94 73.75 -16.79
CA ALA A 5 -28.34 72.75 -15.91
C ALA A 5 -29.26 72.36 -14.72
N ALA A 6 -30.17 73.26 -14.32
CA ALA A 6 -31.16 72.98 -13.27
C ALA A 6 -32.33 72.11 -13.79
N GLU A 7 -32.77 72.32 -15.04
CA GLU A 7 -33.81 71.50 -15.66
C GLU A 7 -33.34 70.06 -15.93
N GLN A 8 -32.10 69.88 -16.39
CA GLN A 8 -31.52 68.53 -16.59
C GLN A 8 -31.32 67.75 -15.28
N ASN A 9 -31.05 68.43 -14.16
CA ASN A 9 -30.93 67.79 -12.84
C ASN A 9 -32.30 67.42 -12.22
N LEU A 10 -33.39 68.08 -12.64
CA LEU A 10 -34.73 67.76 -12.18
C LEU A 10 -35.31 66.53 -12.93
N GLU A 11 -34.93 66.33 -14.20
CA GLU A 11 -35.26 65.12 -14.96
C GLU A 11 -34.54 63.87 -14.44
N PHE A 12 -33.27 63.99 -14.04
CA PHE A 12 -32.48 62.85 -13.53
C PHE A 12 -33.03 62.27 -12.22
N LYS A 13 -33.73 63.08 -11.41
CA LYS A 13 -34.37 62.61 -10.16
C LYS A 13 -35.70 61.89 -10.36
N LYS A 14 -36.35 62.00 -11.53
CA LYS A 14 -37.60 61.29 -11.84
C LYS A 14 -37.40 59.87 -12.42
N LEU A 15 -36.17 59.47 -12.76
CA LEU A 15 -35.84 58.15 -13.34
C LEU A 15 -35.47 57.05 -12.32
N LYS A 16 -35.87 57.18 -11.04
CA LYS A 16 -35.86 56.05 -10.08
C LYS A 16 -37.12 55.18 -10.23
N LYS A 17 -37.32 54.61 -11.41
CA LYS A 17 -38.07 53.36 -11.61
C LYS A 17 -37.32 52.53 -12.63
N THR A 18 -36.84 51.37 -12.18
CA THR A 18 -36.08 50.37 -12.93
C THR A 18 -36.77 50.01 -14.25
N PRO A 19 -36.20 50.31 -15.43
CA PRO A 19 -36.63 49.68 -16.66
C PRO A 19 -36.03 48.28 -16.73
N LYS A 20 -36.85 47.31 -17.15
CA LYS A 20 -36.39 45.96 -17.49
C LYS A 20 -35.30 46.08 -18.57
N ARG A 21 -34.11 45.55 -18.31
CA ARG A 21 -33.02 45.48 -19.30
C ARG A 21 -33.52 44.75 -20.55
N LYS A 22 -33.63 45.45 -21.68
CA LYS A 22 -33.59 44.82 -23.01
C LYS A 22 -32.18 44.23 -23.18
N SER A 23 -32.07 43.09 -23.87
CA SER A 23 -30.77 42.50 -24.17
C SER A 23 -30.04 43.39 -25.18
N LEU A 24 -28.71 43.50 -25.04
CA LEU A 24 -27.82 44.23 -25.95
C LEU A 24 -28.06 43.85 -27.43
N ARG A 25 -28.50 42.61 -27.67
CA ARG A 25 -28.87 42.11 -28.99
C ARG A 25 -30.02 42.89 -29.63
N ALA A 26 -31.03 43.29 -28.85
CA ALA A 26 -32.16 44.06 -29.36
C ALA A 26 -31.78 45.51 -29.68
N GLU A 27 -30.87 46.11 -28.91
CA GLU A 27 -30.36 47.47 -29.20
C GLU A 27 -29.50 47.52 -30.46
N LEU A 28 -28.76 46.46 -30.77
CA LEU A 28 -27.92 46.40 -31.97
C LEU A 28 -28.72 46.14 -33.25
N THR A 29 -29.79 45.35 -33.18
CA THR A 29 -30.69 45.14 -34.33
C THR A 29 -31.50 46.41 -34.65
N ASP A 30 -31.93 47.16 -33.63
CA ASP A 30 -32.64 48.44 -33.80
C ASP A 30 -31.75 49.55 -34.41
N LEU A 31 -30.41 49.38 -34.38
CA LEU A 31 -29.42 50.28 -35.01
C LEU A 31 -29.00 49.85 -36.43
N GLY A 32 -29.65 48.83 -37.01
CA GLY A 32 -29.39 48.39 -38.38
C GLY A 32 -28.17 47.47 -38.55
N PHE A 33 -27.59 46.95 -37.47
CA PHE A 33 -26.51 45.97 -37.54
C PHE A 33 -27.07 44.56 -37.73
N THR A 34 -26.81 43.94 -38.89
CA THR A 34 -27.01 42.51 -39.14
C THR A 34 -25.86 41.71 -38.51
N LEU A 35 -26.15 41.00 -37.42
CA LEU A 35 -25.25 39.99 -36.86
C LEU A 35 -25.51 38.66 -37.57
N GLU A 36 -24.81 38.41 -38.68
CA GLU A 36 -24.70 37.08 -39.27
C GLU A 36 -23.84 36.20 -38.35
N LEU A 37 -24.45 35.16 -37.79
CA LEU A 37 -23.76 34.12 -37.03
C LEU A 37 -23.18 33.08 -38.01
N GLU A 38 -22.26 33.52 -38.86
CA GLU A 38 -21.36 32.63 -39.61
C GLU A 38 -20.03 32.52 -38.85
N GLY A 39 -20.06 31.88 -37.68
CA GLY A 39 -19.02 32.03 -36.66
C GLY A 39 -18.11 30.83 -36.39
N GLU A 40 -18.14 29.75 -37.19
CA GLU A 40 -17.20 28.63 -37.01
C GLU A 40 -16.22 28.41 -38.17
N LEU A 41 -16.48 28.94 -39.37
CA LEU A 41 -15.61 28.77 -40.55
C LEU A 41 -14.67 29.95 -40.83
N SER A 42 -14.92 31.12 -40.25
CA SER A 42 -14.21 32.38 -40.55
C SER A 42 -13.12 32.77 -39.54
N VAL A 43 -13.07 32.11 -38.37
CA VAL A 43 -12.08 32.42 -37.31
C VAL A 43 -10.67 31.92 -37.64
N ILE A 44 -10.53 30.96 -38.57
CA ILE A 44 -9.23 30.40 -38.96
C ILE A 44 -8.52 31.29 -40.00
N THR A 45 -9.27 32.02 -40.83
CA THR A 45 -8.73 32.72 -42.01
C THR A 45 -7.86 33.94 -41.67
N TYR A 46 -8.11 34.60 -40.53
CA TYR A 46 -7.41 35.85 -40.16
C TYR A 46 -6.20 35.67 -39.23
N LEU A 47 -5.92 34.44 -38.74
CA LEU A 47 -4.84 34.23 -37.76
C LEU A 47 -3.43 34.48 -38.31
N GLU A 48 -3.26 34.48 -39.63
CA GLU A 48 -1.97 34.62 -40.31
C GLU A 48 -1.78 35.97 -41.02
N GLU A 49 -2.80 36.83 -41.06
CA GLU A 49 -2.66 38.17 -41.65
C GLU A 49 -1.92 39.13 -40.71
N PRO A 50 -0.95 39.93 -41.22
CA PRO A 50 -0.21 40.90 -40.42
C PRO A 50 -1.03 42.17 -40.14
N ILE A 51 -0.94 42.67 -38.90
CA ILE A 51 -1.58 43.92 -38.48
C ILE A 51 -0.75 45.11 -38.98
N ASN A 52 -1.32 45.94 -39.87
CA ASN A 52 -0.67 47.13 -40.43
C ASN A 52 -1.29 48.42 -39.85
N TYR A 53 -0.71 48.97 -38.77
CA TYR A 53 -1.08 50.31 -38.28
C TYR A 53 -0.01 51.02 -37.42
N PHE A 54 -0.12 52.36 -37.32
CA PHE A 54 0.70 53.27 -36.53
C PHE A 54 -0.18 54.30 -35.78
N ALA A 55 -0.12 54.32 -34.45
CA ALA A 55 -0.45 55.52 -33.66
C ALA A 55 0.33 55.52 -32.33
N PRO A 56 0.80 56.69 -31.86
CA PRO A 56 1.49 56.82 -30.59
C PRO A 56 0.49 57.12 -29.48
N LEU A 57 0.17 56.11 -28.69
CA LEU A 57 -0.29 56.30 -27.32
C LEU A 57 0.56 55.37 -26.46
N GLU A 58 1.17 55.96 -25.45
CA GLU A 58 2.09 55.32 -24.52
C GLU A 58 1.55 53.95 -24.06
N LEU A 59 2.22 52.87 -24.48
CA LEU A 59 2.12 51.44 -24.11
C LEU A 59 1.75 50.48 -25.28
N PHE A 60 2.80 49.78 -25.75
CA PHE A 60 2.87 48.61 -26.63
C PHE A 60 2.48 48.76 -28.11
N THR A 61 3.42 48.44 -29.00
CA THR A 61 3.23 48.39 -30.46
C THR A 61 3.25 46.93 -30.95
N PHE A 62 2.19 46.49 -31.64
CA PHE A 62 2.06 45.13 -32.21
C PHE A 62 2.39 45.12 -33.72
N ARG A 63 3.50 45.73 -34.12
CA ARG A 63 3.86 45.94 -35.54
C ARG A 63 4.26 44.63 -36.24
N ASN A 64 3.76 44.42 -37.46
CA ASN A 64 4.04 43.25 -38.30
C ASN A 64 3.76 41.90 -37.61
N GLN A 65 2.89 41.93 -36.59
CA GLN A 65 2.49 40.73 -35.89
C GLN A 65 1.23 40.19 -36.54
N THR A 66 1.18 38.88 -36.72
CA THR A 66 -0.09 38.22 -37.02
C THR A 66 -1.02 38.33 -35.82
N TYR A 67 -2.32 38.18 -36.03
CA TYR A 67 -3.30 38.11 -34.93
C TYR A 67 -2.91 37.09 -33.85
N LYS A 68 -2.35 35.95 -34.27
CA LYS A 68 -1.82 34.92 -33.37
C LYS A 68 -0.64 35.40 -32.52
N GLN A 69 0.26 36.19 -33.10
CA GLN A 69 1.42 36.77 -32.39
C GLN A 69 0.99 37.87 -31.43
N ALA A 70 0.07 38.76 -31.84
CA ALA A 70 -0.50 39.78 -30.98
C ALA A 70 -1.23 39.16 -29.77
N ALA A 71 -2.05 38.12 -29.99
CA ALA A 71 -2.71 37.39 -28.92
C ALA A 71 -1.71 36.74 -27.93
N ARG A 72 -0.63 36.12 -28.44
CA ARG A 72 0.43 35.55 -27.60
C ARG A 72 1.11 36.62 -26.73
N ASN A 73 1.38 37.80 -27.29
CA ASN A 73 2.02 38.89 -26.58
C ASN A 73 1.10 39.51 -25.52
N ILE A 74 -0.19 39.63 -25.80
CA ILE A 74 -1.19 40.03 -24.80
C ILE A 74 -1.24 39.01 -23.65
N VAL A 75 -1.26 37.70 -23.94
CA VAL A 75 -1.23 36.65 -22.90
C VAL A 75 0.06 36.71 -22.07
N ALA A 76 1.21 36.91 -22.71
CA ALA A 76 2.49 37.05 -22.02
C ALA A 76 2.50 38.26 -21.08
N MET A 77 2.00 39.40 -21.54
CA MET A 77 1.84 40.61 -20.72
C MET A 77 0.93 40.36 -19.52
N LEU A 78 -0.21 39.70 -19.71
CA LEU A 78 -1.13 39.40 -18.61
C LEU A 78 -0.53 38.48 -17.55
N LYS A 79 0.35 37.56 -17.93
CA LYS A 79 1.11 36.75 -16.96
C LYS A 79 2.06 37.59 -16.10
N THR A 80 2.59 38.68 -16.63
CA THR A 80 3.51 39.57 -15.90
C THR A 80 2.81 40.55 -14.97
N GLN A 81 1.52 40.86 -15.19
CA GLN A 81 0.75 41.71 -14.29
C GLN A 81 0.15 40.91 -13.13
N ALA A 82 0.49 41.29 -11.89
CA ALA A 82 0.14 40.53 -10.68
C ALA A 82 -1.36 40.29 -10.48
N ALA A 83 -2.23 41.20 -10.94
CA ALA A 83 -3.68 41.05 -10.86
C ALA A 83 -4.22 39.99 -11.83
N HIS A 84 -3.70 39.94 -13.06
CA HIS A 84 -4.15 39.05 -14.12
C HIS A 84 -3.49 37.66 -14.06
N SER A 85 -2.24 37.59 -13.60
CA SER A 85 -1.51 36.36 -13.28
C SER A 85 -2.32 35.42 -12.39
N ARG A 86 -3.02 35.95 -11.37
CA ARG A 86 -3.90 35.16 -10.49
C ARG A 86 -5.12 34.58 -11.19
N MET A 87 -5.68 35.26 -12.19
CA MET A 87 -6.81 34.74 -12.96
C MET A 87 -6.36 33.65 -13.93
N ILE A 88 -5.20 33.83 -14.57
CA ILE A 88 -4.63 32.85 -15.52
C ILE A 88 -4.14 31.57 -14.81
N SER A 89 -3.68 31.68 -13.57
CA SER A 89 -3.16 30.56 -12.77
C SER A 89 -4.21 29.88 -11.89
N ASP A 90 -5.45 30.34 -11.84
CA ASP A 90 -6.53 29.66 -11.12
C ASP A 90 -7.07 28.49 -11.96
N PRO A 91 -6.88 27.23 -11.54
CA PRO A 91 -7.31 26.06 -12.30
C PRO A 91 -8.85 25.93 -12.43
N ARG A 92 -9.62 26.88 -11.91
CA ARG A 92 -11.08 26.97 -12.10
C ARG A 92 -11.48 27.74 -13.35
N ASP A 93 -10.59 28.57 -13.89
CA ASP A 93 -10.84 29.40 -15.08
C ASP A 93 -10.17 28.77 -16.32
N LEU A 94 -10.55 27.52 -16.62
CA LEU A 94 -9.88 26.65 -17.61
C LEU A 94 -9.98 27.12 -19.07
N GLN A 95 -10.84 28.11 -19.38
CA GLN A 95 -10.96 28.68 -20.72
C GLN A 95 -11.12 30.21 -20.63
N MET A 96 -10.08 30.92 -21.04
CA MET A 96 -10.08 32.37 -21.15
C MET A 96 -10.02 32.73 -22.63
N GLY A 97 -11.07 33.40 -23.12
CA GLY A 97 -11.13 33.97 -24.47
C GLY A 97 -10.74 35.43 -24.44
N ILE A 98 -10.02 35.88 -25.46
CA ILE A 98 -9.70 37.28 -25.68
C ILE A 98 -10.44 37.70 -26.95
N GLY A 99 -11.43 38.59 -26.79
CA GLY A 99 -12.06 39.28 -27.92
C GLY A 99 -11.28 40.55 -28.21
N MET A 100 -10.90 40.74 -29.46
CA MET A 100 -10.27 41.96 -29.95
C MET A 100 -11.15 42.52 -31.05
N ALA A 101 -11.63 43.75 -30.88
CA ALA A 101 -12.28 44.49 -31.95
C ALA A 101 -11.25 45.42 -32.58
N ILE A 102 -11.11 45.33 -33.90
CA ILE A 102 -10.28 46.23 -34.70
C ILE A 102 -11.23 47.06 -35.53
N ASP A 103 -11.08 48.38 -35.47
CA ASP A 103 -11.75 49.29 -36.38
C ASP A 103 -11.13 49.12 -37.78
N THR A 104 -11.94 48.68 -38.74
CA THR A 104 -11.49 48.36 -40.10
C THR A 104 -11.12 49.59 -40.93
N LEU A 105 -11.59 50.78 -40.55
CA LEU A 105 -11.25 52.02 -41.25
C LEU A 105 -9.91 52.60 -40.76
N THR A 106 -9.58 52.38 -39.49
CA THR A 106 -8.38 52.95 -38.86
C THR A 106 -7.32 51.90 -38.53
N ASN A 107 -7.60 50.61 -38.70
CA ASN A 107 -6.81 49.49 -38.17
C ASN A 107 -6.42 49.65 -36.67
N MET A 108 -7.20 50.41 -35.90
CA MET A 108 -6.97 50.59 -34.47
C MET A 108 -7.61 49.49 -33.67
N LEU A 109 -6.88 49.03 -32.65
CA LEU A 109 -7.44 48.15 -31.63
C LEU A 109 -8.43 48.94 -30.77
N ALA A 110 -9.72 48.80 -31.06
CA ALA A 110 -10.76 49.59 -30.41
C ALA A 110 -11.10 49.08 -29.01
N VAL A 111 -11.14 47.76 -28.82
CA VAL A 111 -11.52 47.12 -27.55
C VAL A 111 -10.82 45.77 -27.38
N VAL A 112 -10.20 45.54 -26.22
CA VAL A 112 -9.84 44.20 -25.73
C VAL A 112 -10.84 43.81 -24.66
N GLN A 113 -11.67 42.81 -24.94
CA GLN A 113 -12.63 42.28 -23.99
C GLN A 113 -12.21 40.87 -23.57
N TYR A 114 -12.08 40.66 -22.26
CA TYR A 114 -11.75 39.35 -21.72
C TYR A 114 -13.04 38.61 -21.37
N PHE A 115 -13.15 37.37 -21.81
CA PHE A 115 -14.24 36.49 -21.42
C PHE A 115 -13.64 35.28 -20.72
N THR A 116 -13.98 35.11 -19.45
CA THR A 116 -13.83 33.80 -18.82
C THR A 116 -15.04 32.98 -19.24
N ALA A 117 -14.84 31.96 -20.06
CA ALA A 117 -15.86 30.94 -20.21
C ALA A 117 -15.86 30.15 -18.91
N GLY A 118 -16.71 30.55 -17.96
CA GLY A 118 -17.15 29.59 -16.94
C GLY A 118 -17.70 28.40 -17.72
N LEU A 119 -17.15 27.19 -17.46
CA LEU A 119 -17.46 25.96 -18.20
C LEU A 119 -18.91 25.96 -18.75
N PRO A 120 -19.11 25.85 -20.07
CA PRO A 120 -20.44 25.84 -20.70
C PRO A 120 -21.39 24.76 -20.17
N GLU A 121 -20.88 23.79 -19.40
CA GLU A 121 -21.67 22.80 -18.67
C GLU A 121 -22.70 23.41 -17.70
N GLN A 122 -22.61 24.70 -17.33
CA GLN A 122 -23.64 25.33 -16.50
C GLN A 122 -24.74 26.08 -17.27
N THR A 123 -24.64 26.31 -18.59
CA THR A 123 -25.64 27.10 -19.32
C THR A 123 -26.31 26.37 -20.47
N ALA A 124 -25.62 25.43 -21.12
CA ALA A 124 -26.27 24.50 -22.06
C ALA A 124 -27.12 23.48 -21.30
N PHE A 125 -26.61 22.98 -20.17
CA PHE A 125 -27.30 22.01 -19.32
C PHE A 125 -28.57 22.57 -18.69
N TYR A 126 -28.62 23.86 -18.29
CA TYR A 126 -29.83 24.44 -17.70
C TYR A 126 -30.92 24.80 -18.73
N LYS A 127 -30.60 24.86 -20.03
CA LYS A 127 -31.60 25.15 -21.07
C LYS A 127 -32.49 23.94 -21.36
N GLU A 128 -31.95 22.72 -21.36
CA GLU A 128 -32.74 21.49 -21.50
C GLU A 128 -33.60 21.18 -20.26
N PHE A 129 -33.18 21.59 -19.05
CA PHE A 129 -33.96 21.38 -17.82
C PHE A 129 -34.95 22.52 -17.50
N SER A 130 -35.14 23.49 -18.40
CA SER A 130 -36.12 24.57 -18.23
C SER A 130 -37.57 24.17 -18.56
N GLU A 131 -37.81 22.89 -18.91
CA GLU A 131 -39.16 22.37 -19.00
C GLU A 131 -39.81 22.32 -17.61
N LYS A 132 -40.87 23.11 -17.48
CA LYS A 132 -41.53 23.59 -16.26
C LYS A 132 -42.09 22.51 -15.32
N GLU A 133 -41.95 21.22 -15.64
CA GLU A 133 -42.67 20.15 -14.95
C GLU A 133 -41.91 19.55 -13.76
N SER A 134 -40.58 19.56 -13.74
CA SER A 134 -39.79 18.99 -12.63
C SER A 134 -39.71 19.91 -11.39
N PHE A 135 -39.82 21.23 -11.58
CA PHE A 135 -39.69 22.21 -10.49
C PHE A 135 -40.95 22.36 -9.63
N GLN A 136 -42.15 22.15 -10.21
CA GLN A 136 -43.42 22.35 -9.49
C GLN A 136 -43.75 21.23 -8.50
N ALA A 137 -43.31 19.98 -8.77
CA ALA A 137 -43.52 18.87 -7.85
C ALA A 137 -42.70 18.99 -6.54
N TYR A 138 -41.53 19.63 -6.57
CA TYR A 138 -40.61 19.70 -5.42
C TYR A 138 -40.72 20.95 -4.55
N ALA A 139 -41.40 22.00 -5.01
CA ALA A 139 -41.67 23.20 -4.21
C ALA A 139 -42.51 22.92 -2.94
N LYS A 140 -43.11 21.72 -2.83
CA LYS A 140 -43.85 21.24 -1.65
C LYS A 140 -42.97 20.50 -0.62
N SER A 141 -41.67 20.32 -0.87
CA SER A 141 -40.77 19.74 0.14
C SER A 141 -40.65 20.69 1.35
N PRO A 142 -40.71 20.17 2.59
CA PRO A 142 -40.63 20.99 3.78
C PRO A 142 -39.30 21.75 3.79
N LYS A 143 -39.38 23.10 3.80
CA LYS A 143 -38.19 23.97 3.82
C LYS A 143 -37.26 23.52 4.94
N PRO A 144 -35.97 23.24 4.66
CA PRO A 144 -35.03 22.83 5.70
C PRO A 144 -34.95 23.91 6.77
N TRP A 145 -34.88 23.46 8.02
CA TRP A 145 -34.95 24.26 9.25
C TRP A 145 -33.67 25.07 9.53
N PHE A 146 -32.70 25.05 8.60
CA PHE A 146 -31.44 25.77 8.71
C PHE A 146 -30.97 26.39 7.38
N LYS A 147 -30.26 27.53 7.46
CA LYS A 147 -29.71 28.29 6.31
C LYS A 147 -28.19 28.10 6.16
N ARG A 148 -27.62 28.26 4.96
CA ARG A 148 -26.16 28.24 4.78
C ARG A 148 -25.51 29.45 5.47
N ALA A 149 -24.42 29.26 6.21
CA ALA A 149 -23.69 30.38 6.80
C ALA A 149 -22.86 31.11 5.72
N PRO A 150 -22.82 32.46 5.71
CA PRO A 150 -21.96 33.20 4.78
C PRO A 150 -20.47 32.90 5.06
N ARG A 151 -19.64 32.91 4.00
CA ARG A 151 -18.20 32.57 4.08
C ARG A 151 -17.40 33.41 5.08
N THR A 152 -17.80 34.67 5.30
CA THR A 152 -17.17 35.60 6.25
C THR A 152 -17.59 35.38 7.71
N ASN A 153 -18.48 34.42 7.98
CA ASN A 153 -19.04 34.24 9.31
C ASN A 153 -18.00 33.71 10.30
N ARG A 154 -17.77 34.45 11.40
CA ARG A 154 -16.95 34.00 12.54
C ARG A 154 -17.36 32.60 13.05
N ASN A 155 -18.64 32.26 12.97
CA ASN A 155 -19.14 30.96 13.41
C ASN A 155 -18.71 29.80 12.51
N LEU A 156 -18.58 30.04 11.21
CA LEU A 156 -18.02 29.10 10.23
C LEU A 156 -16.54 28.84 10.55
N ARG A 157 -15.73 29.90 10.72
CA ARG A 157 -14.30 29.78 11.08
C ARG A 157 -14.09 29.02 12.40
N LEU A 158 -14.93 29.27 13.40
CA LEU A 158 -14.86 28.58 14.69
C LEU A 158 -15.24 27.10 14.57
N ALA A 159 -16.24 26.76 13.76
CA ALA A 159 -16.62 25.37 13.49
C ALA A 159 -15.49 24.65 12.71
N GLN A 160 -14.96 25.28 11.67
CA GLN A 160 -13.83 24.77 10.88
C GLN A 160 -12.57 24.55 11.73
N LYS A 161 -12.22 25.49 12.62
CA LYS A 161 -11.06 25.33 13.52
C LYS A 161 -11.24 24.21 14.55
N TRP A 162 -12.48 23.91 14.95
CA TRP A 162 -12.78 22.79 15.84
C TRP A 162 -12.67 21.47 15.09
N THR A 163 -13.39 21.36 13.98
CA THR A 163 -13.43 20.17 13.10
C THR A 163 -12.08 19.81 12.49
N SER A 164 -11.22 20.78 12.14
CA SER A 164 -9.88 20.52 11.60
C SER A 164 -8.94 19.78 12.55
N LYS A 165 -9.33 19.61 13.81
CA LYS A 165 -8.56 18.90 14.84
C LYS A 165 -9.22 17.58 15.26
N LYS A 166 -10.38 17.23 14.70
CA LYS A 166 -11.20 16.10 15.13
C LYS A 166 -11.45 15.15 13.96
N SER A 167 -11.38 13.86 14.26
CA SER A 167 -11.89 12.79 13.43
C SER A 167 -13.21 12.31 14.04
N ALA A 168 -14.25 12.15 13.22
CA ALA A 168 -15.45 11.40 13.62
C ALA A 168 -15.21 9.94 13.25
N PHE A 169 -15.42 9.03 14.20
CA PHE A 169 -15.28 7.58 14.02
C PHE A 169 -16.64 6.95 14.32
N GLU A 170 -17.20 6.16 13.39
CA GLU A 170 -18.34 5.25 13.62
C GLU A 170 -19.44 5.77 14.55
N GLY A 171 -20.07 6.89 14.23
CA GLY A 171 -21.16 7.36 15.07
C GLY A 171 -20.71 8.09 16.35
N TRP A 172 -19.42 8.43 16.51
CA TRP A 172 -18.90 9.17 17.66
C TRP A 172 -18.02 10.36 17.27
N ILE A 173 -18.10 11.42 18.07
CA ILE A 173 -17.18 12.58 18.00
C ILE A 173 -16.47 12.72 19.34
N THR A 174 -15.13 12.66 19.32
CA THR A 174 -14.31 12.90 20.52
C THR A 174 -13.96 14.38 20.66
N THR A 175 -14.26 14.99 21.81
CA THR A 175 -13.90 16.39 22.04
C THR A 175 -13.66 16.71 23.50
N SER A 176 -12.77 17.67 23.77
CA SER A 176 -12.61 18.21 25.12
C SER A 176 -13.76 19.17 25.44
N LYS A 177 -14.06 19.37 26.73
CA LYS A 177 -15.02 20.39 27.18
C LYS A 177 -14.72 21.77 26.62
N LYS A 178 -13.43 22.14 26.60
CA LYS A 178 -12.95 23.45 26.15
C LYS A 178 -13.21 23.63 24.66
N ASP A 179 -12.90 22.60 23.88
CA ASP A 179 -13.13 22.58 22.43
C ASP A 179 -14.63 22.61 22.11
N LEU A 180 -15.44 21.82 22.80
CA LEU A 180 -16.90 21.80 22.62
C LEU A 180 -17.52 23.16 22.95
N LYS A 181 -17.14 23.75 24.10
CA LYS A 181 -17.59 25.10 24.48
C LYS A 181 -17.17 26.16 23.46
N ARG A 182 -16.01 26.00 22.83
CA ARG A 182 -15.50 26.90 21.79
C ARG A 182 -16.24 26.71 20.46
N ALA A 183 -16.51 25.46 20.06
CA ALA A 183 -17.26 25.13 18.85
C ALA A 183 -18.69 25.69 18.90
N PHE A 184 -19.34 25.55 20.06
CA PHE A 184 -20.68 26.07 20.33
C PHE A 184 -20.63 27.25 21.32
N ARG A 185 -19.74 28.21 21.05
CA ARG A 185 -19.66 29.45 21.84
C ARG A 185 -20.96 30.23 21.64
N TRP A 186 -21.56 30.66 22.75
CA TRP A 186 -22.91 31.26 22.89
C TRP A 186 -24.04 30.23 22.75
N TYR A 187 -24.83 30.06 23.82
CA TYR A 187 -25.98 29.15 23.81
C TYR A 187 -27.03 29.67 22.83
N HIS A 188 -27.47 28.80 21.92
CA HIS A 188 -28.63 29.05 21.08
C HIS A 188 -29.35 27.72 20.88
N PRO A 189 -30.68 27.64 21.04
CA PRO A 189 -31.43 26.39 21.06
C PRO A 189 -31.30 25.59 19.75
N ARG A 190 -31.12 26.29 18.63
CA ARG A 190 -30.85 25.72 17.29
C ARG A 190 -29.35 25.48 17.00
N SER A 191 -28.53 25.20 18.01
CA SER A 191 -27.12 24.83 17.81
C SER A 191 -26.87 23.43 18.32
N GLY A 192 -26.16 22.64 17.52
CA GLY A 192 -25.99 21.23 17.80
C GLY A 192 -25.33 20.49 16.65
N LEU A 193 -25.50 19.18 16.68
CA LEU A 193 -25.03 18.24 15.67
C LEU A 193 -26.25 17.55 15.07
N VAL A 194 -26.20 17.31 13.76
CA VAL A 194 -27.24 16.56 13.05
C VAL A 194 -26.56 15.50 12.20
N LEU A 195 -27.10 14.29 12.18
CA LEU A 195 -26.62 13.24 11.29
C LEU A 195 -27.35 13.33 9.96
N GLU A 196 -26.61 13.30 8.87
CA GLU A 196 -27.12 13.23 7.51
C GLU A 196 -26.69 11.89 6.92
N VAL A 197 -27.65 11.11 6.42
CA VAL A 197 -27.39 9.78 5.86
C VAL A 197 -27.71 9.80 4.37
N ASN A 198 -26.73 9.48 3.53
CA ASN A 198 -26.93 9.36 2.09
C ASN A 198 -27.13 7.89 1.72
N SER A 199 -28.12 7.60 0.89
CA SER A 199 -28.34 6.26 0.33
C SER A 199 -27.64 6.12 -1.03
N GLU A 200 -27.18 4.91 -1.33
CA GLU A 200 -26.57 4.57 -2.63
C GLU A 200 -27.51 4.86 -3.80
N SER A 201 -28.81 4.60 -3.62
CA SER A 201 -29.88 4.88 -4.58
C SER A 201 -29.98 6.33 -5.06
N GLN A 202 -29.41 7.29 -4.32
CA GLN A 202 -29.34 8.68 -4.77
C GLN A 202 -28.37 8.85 -5.96
N PHE A 203 -27.39 7.97 -6.12
CA PHE A 203 -26.31 8.07 -7.11
C PHE A 203 -26.46 7.12 -8.30
N GLU A 204 -27.31 6.09 -8.20
CA GLU A 204 -27.55 5.08 -9.24
C GLU A 204 -28.12 5.66 -10.54
N LYS A 205 -28.91 6.74 -10.49
CA LYS A 205 -29.54 7.33 -11.68
C LYS A 205 -28.67 8.43 -12.28
N LYS A 206 -27.94 8.11 -13.36
CA LYS A 206 -27.02 9.00 -14.12
C LYS A 206 -27.55 10.43 -14.33
N ASN A 207 -28.82 10.55 -14.72
CA ASN A 207 -29.44 11.85 -15.00
C ASN A 207 -30.21 12.43 -13.80
N ALA A 208 -30.71 11.59 -12.89
CA ALA A 208 -31.54 12.06 -11.79
C ALA A 208 -30.72 12.77 -10.71
N TYR A 209 -29.47 12.38 -10.46
CA TYR A 209 -28.65 13.04 -9.43
C TYR A 209 -28.42 14.53 -9.73
N LEU A 210 -28.18 14.89 -11.00
CA LEU A 210 -27.98 16.30 -11.39
C LEU A 210 -29.29 17.11 -11.33
N ALA A 211 -30.42 16.46 -11.63
CA ALA A 211 -31.75 17.03 -11.52
C ALA A 211 -32.25 17.12 -10.07
N THR A 212 -31.67 16.34 -9.15
CA THR A 212 -32.06 16.34 -7.73
C THR A 212 -31.37 17.51 -7.01
N PRO A 213 -32.12 18.32 -6.23
CA PRO A 213 -31.52 19.38 -5.44
C PRO A 213 -30.43 18.85 -4.50
N SER A 214 -29.22 19.40 -4.61
CA SER A 214 -28.05 18.99 -3.84
C SER A 214 -27.21 20.18 -3.37
N ARG A 215 -26.24 19.94 -2.51
CA ARG A 215 -25.26 20.95 -2.07
C ARG A 215 -24.37 21.44 -3.20
N ASN A 216 -24.14 20.63 -4.23
CA ASN A 216 -23.25 20.94 -5.34
C ASN A 216 -23.91 21.81 -6.41
N ASN A 217 -25.17 21.53 -6.76
CA ASN A 217 -25.95 22.43 -7.60
C ASN A 217 -26.54 23.64 -6.82
N GLN A 218 -26.23 23.75 -5.52
CA GLN A 218 -26.67 24.81 -4.62
C GLN A 218 -28.19 24.91 -4.42
N GLN A 219 -28.96 23.92 -4.88
CA GLN A 219 -30.41 23.89 -4.75
C GLN A 219 -30.87 23.28 -3.42
N ALA A 220 -30.00 22.54 -2.71
CA ALA A 220 -30.27 22.04 -1.37
C ALA A 220 -29.10 22.29 -0.40
N ILE A 221 -29.41 22.34 0.90
CA ILE A 221 -28.41 22.44 1.98
C ILE A 221 -28.01 21.06 2.49
N VAL A 222 -28.77 20.03 2.11
CA VAL A 222 -28.66 18.64 2.56
C VAL A 222 -28.86 17.75 1.34
N ASN A 223 -28.07 16.69 1.24
CA ASN A 223 -28.11 15.66 0.21
C ASN A 223 -28.85 14.41 0.69
N GLY A 224 -28.75 14.09 1.98
CA GLY A 224 -29.30 12.87 2.57
C GLY A 224 -30.56 13.07 3.43
N THR A 225 -31.00 11.97 4.04
CA THR A 225 -32.01 11.99 5.11
C THR A 225 -31.40 12.58 6.38
N ILE A 226 -32.13 13.45 7.06
CA ILE A 226 -31.64 14.20 8.21
C ILE A 226 -32.19 13.58 9.48
N GLY A 227 -31.30 13.19 10.40
CA GLY A 227 -31.65 12.76 11.74
C GLY A 227 -32.07 13.91 12.66
N THR A 228 -32.29 13.59 13.93
CA THR A 228 -32.67 14.58 14.95
C THR A 228 -31.49 15.49 15.33
N LEU A 229 -31.76 16.76 15.65
CA LEU A 229 -30.75 17.67 16.19
C LEU A 229 -30.38 17.27 17.61
N ILE A 230 -29.15 16.81 17.81
CA ILE A 230 -28.58 16.71 19.15
C ILE A 230 -28.22 18.12 19.60
N LYS A 231 -29.01 18.68 20.51
CA LYS A 231 -28.83 20.06 20.96
C LYS A 231 -27.57 20.16 21.80
N ARG A 232 -26.93 21.33 21.77
CA ARG A 232 -25.76 21.64 22.62
C ARG A 232 -25.93 21.26 24.09
N LYS A 233 -27.13 21.44 24.67
CA LYS A 233 -27.40 21.10 26.08
C LYS A 233 -27.30 19.60 26.33
N GLU A 234 -27.86 18.78 25.43
CA GLU A 234 -27.76 17.32 25.46
C GLU A 234 -26.30 16.89 25.30
N ILE A 235 -25.59 17.45 24.32
CA ILE A 235 -24.16 17.16 24.11
C ILE A 235 -23.33 17.44 25.37
N ILE A 236 -23.55 18.59 26.03
CA ILE A 236 -22.84 18.96 27.26
C ILE A 236 -23.27 18.06 28.44
N SER A 237 -24.54 17.67 28.50
CA SER A 237 -25.08 16.78 29.54
C SER A 237 -24.46 15.40 29.46
N GLU A 238 -24.46 14.80 28.27
CA GLU A 238 -23.81 13.51 28.01
C GLU A 238 -22.31 13.57 28.27
N TRP A 239 -21.64 14.65 27.83
CA TRP A 239 -20.23 14.89 28.19
C TRP A 239 -20.02 14.88 29.70
N LYS A 240 -20.89 15.53 30.49
CA LYS A 240 -20.76 15.55 31.96
C LYS A 240 -20.98 14.17 32.59
N LYS A 241 -21.91 13.37 32.07
CA LYS A 241 -22.18 12.00 32.55
C LYS A 241 -20.94 11.11 32.34
N GLN A 242 -20.36 11.16 31.14
CA GLN A 242 -19.19 10.36 30.77
C GLN A 242 -17.86 10.85 31.36
N ALA A 243 -17.75 12.15 31.67
CA ALA A 243 -16.53 12.74 32.22
C ALA A 243 -16.33 12.48 33.72
N LYS A 244 -17.22 11.72 34.37
CA LYS A 244 -16.97 11.20 35.71
C LYS A 244 -15.89 10.11 35.60
N PRO A 245 -14.72 10.28 36.24
CA PRO A 245 -13.69 9.25 36.19
C PRO A 245 -14.26 7.99 36.83
N GLN A 246 -14.47 6.96 36.02
CA GLN A 246 -14.62 5.62 36.56
C GLN A 246 -13.20 5.14 36.88
N PRO A 247 -12.93 4.70 38.13
CA PRO A 247 -11.65 4.06 38.41
C PRO A 247 -11.56 2.83 37.49
N LEU A 248 -10.53 2.79 36.65
CA LEU A 248 -10.19 1.53 36.02
C LEU A 248 -9.54 0.66 37.08
N LYS A 249 -10.22 -0.43 37.42
CA LYS A 249 -9.55 -1.60 37.95
C LYS A 249 -8.88 -2.30 36.75
N ILE A 250 -7.77 -1.76 36.29
CA ILE A 250 -6.85 -2.46 35.39
C ILE A 250 -5.72 -2.97 36.27
N LEU A 251 -5.50 -4.30 36.28
CA LEU A 251 -4.37 -4.97 36.95
C LEU A 251 -4.38 -4.84 38.49
N GLY A 252 -5.55 -4.75 39.15
CA GLY A 252 -5.64 -4.59 40.62
C GLY A 252 -5.05 -3.27 41.19
N LEU A 253 -4.41 -2.45 40.35
CA LEU A 253 -3.85 -1.16 40.72
C LEU A 253 -4.90 -0.07 40.52
N THR A 254 -5.53 0.34 41.62
CA THR A 254 -6.36 1.54 41.70
C THR A 254 -5.48 2.79 41.66
N THR A 255 -4.69 2.99 40.60
CA THR A 255 -4.03 4.30 40.43
C THR A 255 -5.08 5.33 40.03
N PRO A 256 -5.41 6.32 40.89
CA PRO A 256 -6.28 7.41 40.48
C PRO A 256 -5.53 8.21 39.43
N LEU A 257 -5.96 8.12 38.18
CA LEU A 257 -5.38 8.83 37.04
C LEU A 257 -5.69 10.34 37.17
N LYS A 258 -4.97 11.04 38.06
CA LYS A 258 -5.27 12.41 38.56
C LYS A 258 -5.20 13.52 37.51
N ARG A 259 -4.71 13.30 36.28
CA ARG A 259 -4.45 14.38 35.29
C ARG A 259 -4.89 14.07 33.85
N TRP A 260 -5.99 13.34 33.65
CA TRP A 260 -6.39 13.00 32.29
C TRP A 260 -7.19 14.13 31.62
N PRO A 261 -6.84 14.51 30.38
CA PRO A 261 -7.68 15.39 29.59
C PRO A 261 -9.04 14.70 29.39
N ARG A 262 -10.09 15.33 29.93
CA ARG A 262 -11.48 14.84 29.85
C ARG A 262 -12.00 14.99 28.41
N TYR A 263 -11.57 14.08 27.54
CA TYR A 263 -12.27 13.78 26.30
C TYR A 263 -13.57 13.07 26.67
N SER A 264 -14.63 13.29 25.90
CA SER A 264 -15.82 12.45 25.95
C SER A 264 -16.25 12.17 24.50
N SER A 265 -17.01 11.09 24.32
CA SER A 265 -17.57 10.68 23.05
C SER A 265 -19.05 11.04 22.99
N ILE A 266 -19.44 11.72 21.92
CA ILE A 266 -20.85 12.06 21.71
C ILE A 266 -21.43 10.99 20.82
N LYS A 267 -22.37 10.18 21.33
CA LYS A 267 -23.10 9.20 20.53
C LYS A 267 -23.94 9.97 19.51
N LEU A 268 -23.73 9.70 18.24
CA LEU A 268 -24.58 10.18 17.16
C LEU A 268 -25.85 9.31 17.14
N PRO A 269 -27.01 9.87 16.74
CA PRO A 269 -28.24 9.10 16.67
C PRO A 269 -28.01 7.88 15.78
N GLY A 270 -28.49 6.70 16.22
CA GLY A 270 -28.21 5.44 15.56
C GLY A 270 -28.65 5.46 14.11
N THR A 271 -27.70 5.40 13.20
CA THR A 271 -27.92 4.79 11.89
C THR A 271 -28.18 3.32 12.15
N ASN A 272 -29.29 2.77 11.66
CA ASN A 272 -29.41 1.31 11.54
C ASN A 272 -28.12 0.83 10.85
N GLN A 273 -27.50 -0.24 11.32
CA GLN A 273 -26.17 -0.70 10.88
C GLN A 273 -26.01 -0.87 9.36
N GLN A 274 -27.12 -0.90 8.61
CA GLN A 274 -27.16 -0.94 7.16
C GLN A 274 -26.90 0.41 6.46
N GLN A 275 -26.89 1.53 7.17
CA GLN A 275 -26.70 2.86 6.57
C GLN A 275 -25.21 3.24 6.54
N ARG A 276 -24.56 2.94 5.41
CA ARG A 276 -23.09 2.91 5.25
C ARG A 276 -22.41 4.26 4.99
N SER A 277 -23.16 5.34 4.70
CA SER A 277 -22.57 6.67 4.54
C SER A 277 -23.32 7.73 5.35
N ALA A 278 -22.64 8.26 6.36
CA ALA A 278 -23.18 9.30 7.23
C ALA A 278 -22.22 10.48 7.34
N GLN A 279 -22.80 11.66 7.58
CA GLN A 279 -22.07 12.90 7.80
C GLN A 279 -22.66 13.63 8.99
N VAL A 280 -21.81 14.30 9.75
CA VAL A 280 -22.26 15.15 10.84
C VAL A 280 -22.29 16.61 10.40
N LEU A 281 -23.49 17.16 10.33
CA LEU A 281 -23.73 18.56 10.10
C LEU A 281 -23.55 19.33 11.40
N VAL A 282 -22.66 20.32 11.38
CA VAL A 282 -22.42 21.23 12.50
C VAL A 282 -23.32 22.45 12.34
N ILE A 283 -24.39 22.49 13.12
CA ILE A 283 -25.39 23.56 13.06
C ILE A 283 -25.12 24.59 14.16
N ARG A 284 -25.05 25.88 13.81
CA ARG A 284 -24.96 26.98 14.77
C ARG A 284 -25.99 28.05 14.46
N ARG A 285 -26.80 28.38 15.46
CA ARG A 285 -27.89 29.37 15.34
C ARG A 285 -28.82 29.08 14.14
N GLY A 286 -29.14 27.80 13.93
CA GLY A 286 -29.95 27.36 12.79
C GLY A 286 -29.26 27.59 11.43
N LYS A 287 -27.92 27.61 11.40
CA LYS A 287 -27.16 27.69 10.16
C LYS A 287 -26.18 26.54 10.04
N LEU A 288 -26.12 25.91 8.86
CA LEU A 288 -25.09 24.93 8.53
C LEU A 288 -23.73 25.65 8.49
N CYS A 289 -22.87 25.30 9.44
CA CYS A 289 -21.56 25.93 9.60
C CYS A 289 -20.42 24.97 9.26
N ASN A 290 -20.60 23.66 9.34
CA ASN A 290 -19.62 22.74 8.78
C ASN A 290 -20.22 21.35 8.54
N ILE A 291 -19.49 20.54 7.79
CA ILE A 291 -19.78 19.13 7.56
C ILE A 291 -18.56 18.34 8.03
N LEU A 292 -18.79 17.29 8.78
CA LEU A 292 -17.79 16.31 9.19
C LEU A 292 -18.14 14.99 8.52
N GLY A 293 -17.23 14.44 7.70
CA GLY A 293 -17.38 13.07 7.24
C GLY A 293 -17.32 12.12 8.43
N VAL A 294 -18.26 11.19 8.53
CA VAL A 294 -18.10 10.00 9.38
C VAL A 294 -17.41 8.97 8.51
N TYR A 295 -16.24 8.53 8.94
CA TYR A 295 -15.56 7.45 8.24
C TYR A 295 -16.14 6.15 8.74
N PRO A 296 -16.71 5.33 7.85
CA PRO A 296 -16.94 3.94 8.17
C PRO A 296 -15.57 3.31 8.33
N ILE A 297 -15.41 2.59 9.43
CA ILE A 297 -14.43 1.52 9.46
C ILE A 297 -15.31 0.27 9.38
N PRO A 298 -14.97 -0.71 8.53
CA PRO A 298 -15.70 -1.96 8.54
C PRO A 298 -15.65 -2.52 9.97
N ALA A 299 -16.79 -2.67 10.63
CA ALA A 299 -16.83 -3.18 12.00
C ALA A 299 -16.24 -4.61 12.08
N SER A 300 -16.29 -5.36 10.97
CA SER A 300 -15.63 -6.66 10.79
C SER A 300 -14.10 -6.60 10.87
N GLU A 301 -13.49 -5.42 10.75
CA GLU A 301 -12.04 -5.20 10.82
C GLU A 301 -11.57 -4.65 12.18
N LEU A 302 -12.47 -4.48 13.16
CA LEU A 302 -12.10 -4.07 14.53
C LEU A 302 -11.22 -5.11 15.25
N ASP A 303 -11.29 -6.36 14.79
CA ASP A 303 -10.52 -7.49 15.27
C ASP A 303 -9.65 -8.05 14.14
N PRO A 304 -8.59 -7.35 13.70
CA PRO A 304 -7.67 -7.92 12.74
C PRO A 304 -7.17 -9.27 13.29
N PRO A 305 -7.27 -10.36 12.50
CA PRO A 305 -6.86 -11.69 12.95
C PRO A 305 -5.34 -11.74 12.96
N PHE A 306 -4.71 -11.18 14.01
CA PHE A 306 -3.28 -11.34 14.20
C PHE A 306 -2.95 -12.83 14.16
N SER A 307 -1.85 -13.17 13.49
CA SER A 307 -1.38 -14.57 13.42
C SER A 307 -1.30 -15.19 14.82
N ARG A 308 -1.47 -16.51 14.95
CA ARG A 308 -1.20 -17.20 16.23
C ARG A 308 0.27 -17.05 16.60
N LEU A 309 0.59 -16.98 17.89
CA LEU A 309 1.96 -17.09 18.37
C LEU A 309 2.55 -18.41 17.83
N PRO A 310 3.61 -18.37 17.00
CA PRO A 310 4.25 -19.59 16.60
C PRO A 310 4.83 -20.24 17.87
N PHE A 311 4.61 -21.54 18.01
CA PHE A 311 5.36 -22.31 19.00
C PHE A 311 6.84 -22.15 18.67
N LEU A 312 7.61 -21.70 19.63
CA LEU A 312 9.04 -21.56 19.44
C LEU A 312 9.65 -22.92 19.63
N PHE A 313 10.05 -23.48 18.51
CA PHE A 313 10.91 -24.63 18.52
C PHE A 313 12.32 -24.07 18.60
N PRO A 314 13.17 -24.53 19.53
CA PRO A 314 14.59 -24.28 19.39
C PRO A 314 14.91 -24.64 17.95
N SER A 315 15.38 -23.66 17.18
CA SER A 315 15.73 -23.85 15.79
C SER A 315 16.87 -24.83 15.78
N VAL A 316 16.52 -26.11 15.80
CA VAL A 316 17.39 -27.13 15.31
C VAL A 316 17.39 -26.83 13.82
N GLY A 317 18.30 -25.94 13.40
CA GLY A 317 18.65 -25.88 12.00
C GLY A 317 18.93 -27.32 11.62
N PHE A 318 18.13 -27.86 10.72
CA PHE A 318 18.41 -29.17 10.14
C PHE A 318 19.66 -28.96 9.28
N GLN A 319 20.83 -28.88 9.93
CA GLN A 319 22.09 -29.00 9.24
C GLN A 319 22.16 -30.46 8.83
N MET A 320 21.69 -30.71 7.61
CA MET A 320 21.79 -31.99 6.95
C MET A 320 23.27 -32.21 6.66
N ASP A 321 23.96 -32.87 7.59
CA ASP A 321 25.28 -33.45 7.33
C ASP A 321 25.09 -34.53 6.27
N SER A 322 25.45 -34.17 5.05
CA SER A 322 25.37 -35.00 3.86
C SER A 322 26.72 -35.61 3.54
N LEU A 323 26.72 -36.85 3.04
CA LEU A 323 27.91 -37.43 2.44
C LEU A 323 28.15 -36.72 1.09
N ALA A 324 29.37 -36.21 0.90
CA ALA A 324 29.76 -35.53 -0.34
C ALA A 324 30.09 -36.56 -1.42
N THR A 325 29.19 -36.75 -2.38
CA THR A 325 29.53 -37.38 -3.66
C THR A 325 29.78 -36.28 -4.69
N ASN A 326 30.71 -36.49 -5.60
CA ASN A 326 31.07 -35.49 -6.60
C ASN A 326 30.30 -35.76 -7.90
N PHE A 327 29.46 -34.81 -8.37
CA PHE A 327 28.85 -34.87 -9.70
C PHE A 327 29.53 -33.85 -10.62
N SER A 328 29.87 -34.29 -11.83
CA SER A 328 30.51 -33.44 -12.85
C SER A 328 29.47 -32.78 -13.75
N ASP A 329 29.54 -31.46 -13.87
CA ASP A 329 28.74 -30.65 -14.78
C ASP A 329 29.66 -29.84 -15.71
N SER A 330 29.12 -29.21 -16.74
CA SER A 330 29.90 -28.32 -17.61
C SER A 330 29.11 -27.07 -18.00
N SER A 331 29.76 -25.91 -17.93
CA SER A 331 29.23 -24.65 -18.44
C SER A 331 30.14 -24.09 -19.55
N ALA A 332 29.58 -23.33 -20.49
CA ALA A 332 30.34 -22.73 -21.57
C ALA A 332 29.84 -21.34 -21.95
N PHE A 333 30.75 -20.53 -22.48
CA PHE A 333 30.54 -19.16 -22.93
C PHE A 333 31.22 -18.89 -24.25
N GLN A 334 30.63 -18.02 -25.05
CA GLN A 334 31.25 -17.50 -26.26
C GLN A 334 31.40 -15.99 -26.15
N VAL A 335 32.63 -15.49 -26.29
CA VAL A 335 32.96 -14.06 -26.25
C VAL A 335 33.35 -13.61 -27.65
N TYR A 336 32.70 -12.57 -28.18
CA TYR A 336 33.04 -12.01 -29.48
C TYR A 336 34.01 -10.83 -29.37
N TYR A 337 34.86 -10.65 -30.39
CA TYR A 337 35.88 -9.61 -30.43
C TYR A 337 35.76 -8.73 -31.68
N LEU A 338 35.92 -7.43 -31.47
CA LEU A 338 36.15 -6.48 -32.54
C LEU A 338 37.52 -6.70 -33.22
N PRO A 339 37.72 -6.17 -34.45
CA PRO A 339 38.99 -6.29 -35.15
C PRO A 339 40.15 -5.76 -34.29
N ALA A 340 41.27 -6.50 -34.26
CA ALA A 340 42.48 -6.18 -33.49
C ALA A 340 42.30 -6.03 -31.95
N VAL A 341 41.09 -6.19 -31.40
CA VAL A 341 40.85 -6.15 -29.96
C VAL A 341 41.18 -7.50 -29.33
N THR A 342 41.93 -7.47 -28.22
CA THR A 342 42.30 -8.67 -27.45
C THR A 342 41.87 -8.60 -25.99
N GLN A 343 41.39 -7.45 -25.52
CA GLN A 343 40.92 -7.29 -24.15
C GLN A 343 39.47 -7.75 -24.01
N LEU A 344 39.15 -8.35 -22.87
CA LEU A 344 37.83 -8.84 -22.54
C LEU A 344 36.94 -7.66 -22.08
N HIS A 345 35.75 -7.50 -22.66
CA HIS A 345 34.82 -6.43 -22.26
C HIS A 345 34.28 -6.68 -20.84
N GLU A 346 33.91 -5.62 -20.12
CA GLU A 346 33.44 -5.74 -18.72
C GLU A 346 32.16 -6.59 -18.61
N ASP A 347 31.23 -6.47 -19.55
CA ASP A 347 30.02 -7.29 -19.59
C ASP A 347 30.34 -8.80 -19.76
N ASP A 348 31.33 -9.13 -20.60
CA ASP A 348 31.78 -10.52 -20.80
C ASP A 348 32.50 -11.06 -19.56
N GLN A 349 33.23 -10.20 -18.84
CA GLN A 349 33.83 -10.55 -17.56
C GLN A 349 32.76 -10.94 -16.53
N GLN A 350 31.70 -10.14 -16.39
CA GLN A 350 30.59 -10.44 -15.48
C GLN A 350 29.85 -11.70 -15.89
N ALA A 351 29.61 -11.89 -17.19
CA ALA A 351 28.99 -13.11 -17.71
C ALA A 351 29.84 -14.36 -17.41
N LEU A 352 31.17 -14.29 -17.62
CA LEU A 352 32.09 -15.37 -17.28
C LEU A 352 32.10 -15.71 -15.78
N LEU A 353 32.07 -14.70 -14.92
CA LEU A 353 31.96 -14.90 -13.47
C LEU A 353 30.64 -15.59 -13.09
N GLY A 354 29.54 -15.27 -13.78
CA GLY A 354 28.22 -15.86 -13.56
C GLY A 354 28.10 -17.33 -13.98
N LEU A 355 29.03 -17.86 -14.79
CA LEU A 355 29.00 -19.25 -15.27
C LEU A 355 29.53 -20.28 -14.27
N VAL A 356 30.12 -19.81 -13.17
CA VAL A 356 30.62 -20.66 -12.09
C VAL A 356 29.72 -20.42 -10.88
N PRO A 357 28.71 -21.27 -10.66
CA PRO A 357 27.79 -21.07 -9.56
C PRO A 357 28.48 -21.18 -8.19
N THR A 358 27.91 -20.49 -7.20
CA THR A 358 28.41 -20.50 -5.83
C THR A 358 28.45 -21.92 -5.26
N GLY A 359 29.66 -22.40 -4.92
CA GLY A 359 29.88 -23.71 -4.29
C GLY A 359 30.38 -24.81 -5.24
N ALA A 360 30.43 -24.57 -6.56
CA ALA A 360 31.07 -25.46 -7.51
C ALA A 360 32.61 -25.35 -7.44
N GLN A 361 33.32 -26.46 -7.62
CA GLN A 361 34.78 -26.49 -7.78
C GLN A 361 35.13 -26.67 -9.26
N ILE A 362 35.99 -25.81 -9.81
CA ILE A 362 36.41 -25.92 -11.21
C ILE A 362 37.52 -26.96 -11.33
N LYS A 363 37.22 -28.07 -12.00
CA LYS A 363 38.18 -29.14 -12.27
C LYS A 363 39.03 -28.81 -13.49
N LYS A 364 38.40 -28.31 -14.55
CA LYS A 364 39.06 -28.05 -15.84
C LYS A 364 38.51 -26.81 -16.53
N ILE A 365 39.36 -26.05 -17.19
CA ILE A 365 39.00 -24.89 -18.01
C ILE A 365 39.57 -25.13 -19.41
N ARG A 366 38.74 -25.02 -20.45
CA ARG A 366 39.20 -25.01 -21.84
C ARG A 366 38.91 -23.65 -22.45
N ILE A 367 39.91 -23.04 -23.06
CA ILE A 367 39.80 -21.77 -23.77
C ILE A 367 40.17 -22.04 -25.23
N HIS A 368 39.19 -21.92 -26.13
CA HIS A 368 39.42 -22.01 -27.56
C HIS A 368 39.27 -20.62 -28.18
N ALA A 369 40.39 -19.96 -28.49
CA ALA A 369 40.39 -18.60 -29.02
C ALA A 369 40.61 -18.59 -30.53
N PHE A 370 39.74 -17.91 -31.26
CA PHE A 370 39.77 -17.81 -32.71
C PHE A 370 40.15 -16.40 -33.19
N ALA A 371 40.86 -16.35 -34.30
CA ALA A 371 40.95 -15.17 -35.16
C ALA A 371 40.15 -15.38 -36.45
N SER A 372 39.68 -14.29 -37.04
CA SER A 372 39.20 -14.31 -38.43
C SER A 372 40.37 -14.60 -39.39
N ILE A 373 40.07 -15.03 -40.60
CA ILE A 373 41.11 -15.35 -41.61
C ILE A 373 41.63 -14.12 -42.38
N GLU A 374 41.13 -12.92 -42.08
CA GLU A 374 41.57 -11.68 -42.73
C GLU A 374 43.01 -11.29 -42.31
N GLY A 375 43.70 -10.48 -43.12
CA GLY A 375 45.09 -10.11 -42.87
C GLY A 375 46.07 -11.24 -43.16
N ASN A 376 47.19 -11.29 -42.43
CA ASN A 376 48.20 -12.33 -42.56
C ASN A 376 48.14 -13.31 -41.38
N ALA A 377 48.53 -14.57 -41.62
CA ALA A 377 48.43 -15.65 -40.64
C ALA A 377 49.27 -15.38 -39.36
N ILE A 378 50.44 -14.73 -39.50
CA ILE A 378 51.35 -14.47 -38.39
C ILE A 378 50.73 -13.50 -37.37
N ASP A 379 50.06 -12.46 -37.85
CA ASP A 379 49.41 -11.48 -36.98
C ASP A 379 48.13 -12.02 -36.35
N ASN A 380 47.38 -12.85 -37.08
CA ASN A 380 46.24 -13.57 -36.52
C ASN A 380 46.67 -14.53 -35.41
N GLU A 381 47.80 -15.20 -35.59
CA GLU A 381 48.39 -16.06 -34.56
C GLU A 381 48.73 -15.29 -33.28
N LYS A 382 49.31 -14.10 -33.42
CA LYS A 382 49.54 -13.23 -32.26
C LYS A 382 48.22 -12.82 -31.59
N LEU A 383 47.18 -12.51 -32.38
CA LEU A 383 45.88 -12.07 -31.86
C LEU A 383 45.18 -13.16 -31.04
N PHE A 384 45.01 -14.37 -31.57
CA PHE A 384 44.32 -15.42 -30.84
C PHE A 384 45.10 -15.91 -29.61
N LYS A 385 46.44 -15.91 -29.65
CA LYS A 385 47.28 -16.28 -28.50
C LYS A 385 47.15 -15.24 -27.39
N LYS A 386 47.15 -13.95 -27.77
CA LYS A 386 46.98 -12.85 -26.82
C LYS A 386 45.58 -12.83 -26.20
N ARG A 387 44.54 -13.17 -26.96
CA ARG A 387 43.16 -13.34 -26.42
C ARG A 387 43.10 -14.46 -25.39
N ALA A 388 43.62 -15.64 -25.72
CA ALA A 388 43.65 -16.77 -24.79
C ALA A 388 44.41 -16.43 -23.49
N ALA A 389 45.58 -15.78 -23.62
CA ALA A 389 46.38 -15.33 -22.47
C ALA A 389 45.64 -14.30 -21.59
N ASN A 390 44.93 -13.35 -22.21
CA ASN A 390 44.15 -12.36 -21.48
C ASN A 390 42.97 -12.99 -20.70
N ILE A 391 42.26 -13.95 -21.31
CA ILE A 391 41.19 -14.70 -20.62
C ILE A 391 41.78 -15.50 -19.46
N GLN A 392 42.89 -16.21 -19.67
CA GLN A 392 43.57 -16.96 -18.61
C GLN A 392 43.94 -16.05 -17.44
N MET A 393 44.62 -14.93 -17.72
CA MET A 393 45.05 -13.98 -16.69
C MET A 393 43.85 -13.42 -15.90
N PHE A 394 42.73 -13.13 -16.58
CA PHE A 394 41.49 -12.71 -15.92
C PHE A 394 40.96 -13.81 -14.98
N LEU A 395 40.88 -15.06 -15.44
CA LEU A 395 40.39 -16.18 -14.62
C LEU A 395 41.29 -16.47 -13.41
N GLU A 396 42.61 -16.28 -13.54
CA GLU A 396 43.57 -16.36 -12.44
C GLU A 396 43.37 -15.22 -11.42
N GLN A 397 43.22 -13.98 -11.88
CA GLN A 397 42.97 -12.81 -11.02
C GLN A 397 41.67 -12.95 -10.20
N GLN A 398 40.66 -13.60 -10.76
CA GLN A 398 39.38 -13.87 -10.10
C GLN A 398 39.38 -15.14 -9.24
N ASN A 399 40.54 -15.81 -9.09
CA ASN A 399 40.70 -17.07 -8.37
C ASN A 399 39.83 -18.23 -8.90
N LEU A 400 39.43 -18.19 -10.18
CA LEU A 400 38.71 -19.28 -10.84
C LEU A 400 39.68 -20.34 -11.40
N ALA A 401 40.87 -19.92 -11.81
CA ALA A 401 41.96 -20.82 -12.18
C ALA A 401 42.94 -20.97 -11.01
N SER A 402 42.90 -22.12 -10.33
CA SER A 402 43.83 -22.45 -9.24
C SER A 402 44.91 -23.43 -9.68
N SER A 403 45.94 -23.65 -8.86
CA SER A 403 46.95 -24.69 -9.11
C SER A 403 46.37 -26.13 -9.20
N LYS A 404 45.14 -26.34 -8.74
CA LYS A 404 44.41 -27.62 -8.84
C LYS A 404 43.54 -27.74 -10.09
N THR A 405 43.39 -26.66 -10.85
CA THR A 405 42.52 -26.59 -12.02
C THR A 405 43.33 -26.89 -13.27
N GLN A 406 42.92 -27.88 -14.06
CA GLN A 406 43.59 -28.17 -15.35
C GLN A 406 43.17 -27.13 -16.40
N MET A 407 44.12 -26.47 -17.05
CA MET A 407 43.82 -25.51 -18.12
C MET A 407 44.29 -26.05 -19.48
N GLU A 408 43.43 -25.94 -20.49
CA GLU A 408 43.74 -26.27 -21.88
C GLU A 408 43.48 -25.07 -22.78
N LEU A 409 44.49 -24.69 -23.57
CA LEU A 409 44.43 -23.56 -24.48
C LEU A 409 44.51 -24.08 -25.92
N PHE A 410 43.50 -23.76 -26.70
CA PHE A 410 43.45 -24.05 -28.13
C PHE A 410 43.34 -22.72 -28.87
N THR A 411 44.17 -22.52 -29.89
CA THR A 411 44.20 -21.24 -30.58
C THR A 411 44.49 -21.43 -32.06
N GLU A 412 43.59 -20.95 -32.91
CA GLU A 412 43.68 -21.11 -34.37
C GLU A 412 42.90 -20.02 -35.11
N GLU A 413 43.07 -19.95 -36.43
CA GLU A 413 42.16 -19.19 -37.28
C GLU A 413 40.90 -20.02 -37.55
N ASN A 414 39.74 -19.38 -37.65
CA ASN A 414 38.47 -20.10 -37.81
C ASN A 414 38.19 -20.52 -39.27
N TRP A 415 39.09 -21.30 -39.84
CA TRP A 415 38.98 -21.82 -41.20
C TRP A 415 37.73 -22.67 -41.39
N LYS A 416 37.34 -23.43 -40.37
CA LYS A 416 36.13 -24.26 -40.39
C LYS A 416 34.89 -23.39 -40.62
N GLN A 417 34.68 -22.36 -39.81
CA GLN A 417 33.51 -21.48 -39.96
C GLN A 417 33.55 -20.70 -41.28
N MET A 418 34.74 -20.28 -41.75
CA MET A 418 34.84 -19.65 -43.07
C MET A 418 34.39 -20.59 -44.20
N ARG A 419 34.80 -21.87 -44.16
CA ARG A 419 34.37 -22.87 -45.17
C ARG A 419 32.86 -23.08 -45.14
N GLU A 420 32.28 -23.14 -43.94
CA GLU A 420 30.82 -23.24 -43.76
C GLU A 420 30.11 -22.02 -44.36
N GLN A 421 30.59 -20.80 -44.07
CA GLN A 421 30.04 -19.56 -44.62
C GLN A 421 30.12 -19.50 -46.15
N LEU A 422 31.28 -19.83 -46.73
CA LEU A 422 31.45 -19.90 -48.20
C LEU A 422 30.52 -20.92 -48.84
N ALA A 423 30.28 -22.05 -48.18
CA ALA A 423 29.36 -23.07 -48.67
C ALA A 423 27.89 -22.60 -48.68
N THR A 424 27.51 -21.63 -47.83
CA THR A 424 26.14 -21.09 -47.81
C THR A 424 25.86 -20.04 -48.89
N ASP A 425 26.88 -19.45 -49.49
CA ASP A 425 26.70 -18.39 -50.49
C ASP A 425 26.88 -18.92 -51.91
N THR A 426 25.82 -18.83 -52.73
CA THR A 426 25.83 -19.37 -54.10
C THR A 426 26.88 -18.73 -55.02
N ILE A 427 27.24 -17.47 -54.79
CA ILE A 427 28.21 -16.73 -55.61
C ILE A 427 29.63 -17.12 -55.21
N LEU A 428 29.87 -17.29 -53.89
CA LEU A 428 31.18 -17.62 -53.34
C LEU A 428 31.44 -19.13 -53.20
N LEU A 429 30.44 -19.98 -53.45
CA LEU A 429 30.55 -21.45 -53.39
C LEU A 429 31.79 -22.02 -54.14
N PRO A 430 32.20 -21.50 -55.32
CA PRO A 430 33.42 -21.98 -55.98
C PRO A 430 34.71 -21.79 -55.15
N LEU A 431 34.73 -20.83 -54.21
CA LEU A 431 35.85 -20.60 -53.30
C LEU A 431 35.94 -21.66 -52.20
N THR A 432 34.86 -22.37 -51.86
CA THR A 432 34.86 -23.39 -50.78
C THR A 432 35.88 -24.50 -51.02
N ASN A 433 36.16 -24.84 -52.28
CA ASN A 433 37.16 -25.85 -52.68
C ASN A 433 38.54 -25.26 -53.03
N SER A 434 38.71 -23.93 -52.93
CA SER A 434 39.97 -23.28 -53.22
C SER A 434 40.99 -23.48 -52.08
N PRO A 435 42.31 -23.46 -52.38
CA PRO A 435 43.34 -23.44 -51.34
C PRO A 435 43.22 -22.21 -50.42
N GLU A 436 43.56 -22.37 -49.15
CA GLU A 436 43.48 -21.31 -48.13
C GLU A 436 44.15 -19.97 -48.53
N PRO A 437 45.34 -19.95 -49.17
CA PRO A 437 45.95 -18.71 -49.62
C PRO A 437 45.07 -17.92 -50.59
N LYS A 438 44.37 -18.61 -51.50
CA LYS A 438 43.49 -17.98 -52.50
C LYS A 438 42.21 -17.44 -51.85
N ILE A 439 41.67 -18.16 -50.87
CA ILE A 439 40.51 -17.69 -50.09
C ILE A 439 40.90 -16.44 -49.31
N ARG A 440 42.03 -16.47 -48.61
CA ARG A 440 42.53 -15.31 -47.85
C ARG A 440 42.76 -14.10 -48.74
N GLU A 441 43.39 -14.27 -49.90
CA GLU A 441 43.61 -13.20 -50.87
C GLU A 441 42.27 -12.56 -51.29
N TYR A 442 41.27 -13.40 -51.62
CA TYR A 442 39.94 -12.93 -51.98
C TYR A 442 39.29 -12.15 -50.83
N ILE A 443 39.31 -12.68 -49.62
CA ILE A 443 38.70 -12.09 -48.43
C ILE A 443 39.36 -10.75 -48.08
N ASN A 444 40.70 -10.68 -48.13
CA ASN A 444 41.44 -9.44 -47.88
C ASN A 444 41.12 -8.35 -48.90
N LYS A 445 40.92 -8.71 -50.17
CA LYS A 445 40.51 -7.77 -51.22
C LYS A 445 39.09 -7.23 -51.01
N HIS A 446 38.22 -8.02 -50.37
CA HIS A 446 36.80 -7.70 -50.18
C HIS A 446 36.42 -7.47 -48.71
N VAL A 447 37.38 -7.12 -47.84
CA VAL A 447 37.11 -6.91 -46.40
C VAL A 447 36.10 -5.77 -46.14
N GLY A 448 35.98 -4.83 -47.08
CA GLY A 448 35.02 -3.73 -47.05
C GLY A 448 33.58 -4.14 -47.43
N ASP A 449 33.39 -5.34 -47.99
CA ASP A 449 32.06 -5.86 -48.31
C ASP A 449 31.28 -6.17 -47.02
N SER A 450 30.01 -5.76 -46.97
CA SER A 450 29.18 -5.91 -45.76
C SER A 450 28.94 -7.37 -45.36
N LEU A 451 28.79 -8.27 -46.33
CA LEU A 451 28.58 -9.70 -46.07
C LEU A 451 29.86 -10.31 -45.52
N ILE A 452 30.99 -10.09 -46.20
CA ILE A 452 32.30 -10.60 -45.76
C ILE A 452 32.66 -10.06 -44.38
N ARG A 453 32.42 -8.77 -44.13
CA ARG A 453 32.65 -8.19 -42.80
C ARG A 453 31.83 -8.87 -41.71
N SER A 454 30.54 -9.12 -41.95
CA SER A 454 29.68 -9.83 -40.98
C SER A 454 30.18 -11.24 -40.69
N TRP A 455 30.72 -11.93 -41.70
CA TRP A 455 31.29 -13.27 -41.54
C TRP A 455 32.57 -13.28 -40.71
N LEU A 456 33.46 -12.31 -40.97
CA LEU A 456 34.69 -12.14 -40.22
C LEU A 456 34.41 -11.76 -38.76
N ASP A 457 33.42 -10.90 -38.50
CA ASP A 457 32.96 -10.58 -37.15
C ASP A 457 32.48 -11.84 -36.41
N ALA A 458 31.73 -12.72 -37.08
CA ALA A 458 31.27 -13.98 -36.51
C ALA A 458 32.38 -15.01 -36.23
N GLN A 459 33.55 -14.89 -36.88
CA GLN A 459 34.73 -15.74 -36.65
C GLN A 459 35.60 -15.30 -35.47
N ARG A 460 35.52 -14.03 -35.08
CA ARG A 460 36.34 -13.46 -34.01
C ARG A 460 35.70 -13.72 -32.66
N TYR A 461 35.87 -14.93 -32.13
CA TYR A 461 35.39 -15.25 -30.78
C TYR A 461 36.35 -16.13 -29.99
N ALA A 462 36.14 -16.23 -28.68
CA ALA A 462 36.70 -17.26 -27.85
C ALA A 462 35.58 -18.09 -27.21
N TRP A 463 35.72 -19.41 -27.25
CA TRP A 463 34.84 -20.35 -26.57
C TRP A 463 35.50 -20.81 -25.27
N ILE A 464 34.92 -20.45 -24.13
CA ILE A 464 35.42 -20.80 -22.80
C ILE A 464 34.47 -21.85 -22.22
N SER A 465 34.98 -22.99 -21.77
CA SER A 465 34.18 -24.01 -21.08
C SER A 465 34.81 -24.43 -19.76
N PHE A 466 33.98 -24.58 -18.73
CA PHE A 466 34.33 -25.07 -17.41
C PHE A 466 33.81 -26.49 -17.23
N GLU A 467 34.64 -27.40 -16.74
CA GLU A 467 34.23 -28.67 -16.15
C GLU A 467 34.13 -28.45 -14.64
N LEU A 468 32.90 -28.42 -14.14
CA LEU A 468 32.56 -28.13 -12.77
C LEU A 468 32.38 -29.44 -12.00
N ASN A 469 32.81 -29.44 -10.75
CA ASN A 469 32.57 -30.52 -9.83
C ASN A 469 31.76 -29.98 -8.66
N TRP A 470 30.58 -30.55 -8.46
CA TRP A 470 29.70 -30.19 -7.37
C TRP A 470 29.88 -31.18 -6.24
N PRO A 471 30.08 -30.73 -4.99
CA PRO A 471 29.88 -31.58 -3.83
C PRO A 471 28.37 -31.84 -3.73
N GLU A 472 27.88 -32.87 -4.41
CA GLU A 472 26.53 -33.38 -4.28
C GLU A 472 26.39 -33.95 -2.88
N ARG A 473 25.63 -33.22 -2.09
CA ARG A 473 25.24 -33.58 -0.74
C ARG A 473 24.12 -34.62 -0.83
N LYS A 474 24.45 -35.91 -1.01
CA LYS A 474 23.40 -36.93 -0.95
C LYS A 474 22.87 -36.98 0.48
N PRO A 475 21.58 -36.70 0.71
CA PRO A 475 20.99 -36.88 2.02
C PRO A 475 21.14 -38.35 2.40
N GLU A 476 21.61 -38.61 3.63
CA GLU A 476 21.54 -39.97 4.19
C GLU A 476 20.12 -40.50 4.01
N SER A 477 19.99 -41.77 3.61
CA SER A 477 18.66 -42.37 3.48
C SER A 477 17.98 -42.42 4.84
N ILE A 478 16.64 -42.34 4.84
CA ILE A 478 15.84 -42.46 6.05
C ILE A 478 16.15 -43.80 6.76
N GLU A 479 16.32 -44.87 5.98
CA GLU A 479 16.66 -46.20 6.48
C GLU A 479 18.03 -46.23 7.18
N SER A 480 19.03 -45.52 6.64
CA SER A 480 20.35 -45.42 7.27
C SER A 480 20.28 -44.70 8.62
N VAL A 481 19.56 -43.57 8.68
CA VAL A 481 19.38 -42.82 9.94
C VAL A 481 18.61 -43.64 10.98
N LEU A 482 17.57 -44.36 10.56
CA LEU A 482 16.80 -45.24 11.45
C LEU A 482 17.65 -46.40 11.96
N SER A 483 18.45 -47.04 11.11
CA SER A 483 19.35 -48.12 11.52
C SER A 483 20.37 -47.66 12.56
N GLN A 484 21.01 -46.50 12.34
CA GLN A 484 21.93 -45.89 13.32
C GLN A 484 21.21 -45.53 14.64
N PHE A 485 19.95 -45.08 14.55
CA PHE A 485 19.14 -44.74 15.71
C PHE A 485 18.83 -45.98 16.55
N GLU A 486 18.36 -47.07 15.91
CA GLU A 486 18.03 -48.34 16.57
C GLU A 486 19.26 -49.01 17.20
N GLU A 487 20.41 -48.98 16.50
CA GLU A 487 21.68 -49.50 17.03
C GLU A 487 22.04 -48.86 18.37
N ILE A 488 21.93 -47.53 18.46
CA ILE A 488 22.24 -46.80 19.69
C ILE A 488 21.15 -47.03 20.74
N LEU A 489 19.87 -47.05 20.35
CA LEU A 489 18.75 -47.24 21.28
C LEU A 489 18.83 -48.59 22.01
N ASN A 490 19.27 -49.65 21.31
CA ASN A 490 19.37 -51.01 21.83
C ASN A 490 20.60 -51.26 22.72
N GLN A 491 21.46 -50.26 22.95
CA GLN A 491 22.56 -50.38 23.90
C GLN A 491 22.03 -50.56 25.34
N PRO A 492 22.63 -51.46 26.15
CA PRO A 492 22.10 -51.84 27.46
C PRO A 492 22.08 -50.70 28.50
N LYS A 493 22.88 -49.65 28.30
CA LYS A 493 22.89 -48.45 29.13
C LYS A 493 23.01 -47.21 28.26
N GLN A 494 22.06 -46.29 28.40
CA GLN A 494 22.08 -45.00 27.74
C GLN A 494 22.78 -43.97 28.62
N ASN A 495 23.90 -43.43 28.14
CA ASN A 495 24.57 -42.30 28.78
C ASN A 495 24.20 -40.98 28.09
N THR A 496 24.66 -39.85 28.63
CA THR A 496 24.37 -38.52 28.07
C THR A 496 24.83 -38.37 26.61
N THR A 497 25.96 -38.97 26.23
CA THR A 497 26.48 -38.94 24.85
C THR A 497 25.57 -39.70 23.89
N SER A 498 25.14 -40.92 24.25
CA SER A 498 24.20 -41.71 23.46
C SER A 498 22.86 -41.00 23.32
N LEU A 499 22.32 -40.41 24.41
CA LEU A 499 21.08 -39.63 24.37
C LEU A 499 21.19 -38.39 23.46
N ASN A 500 22.31 -37.69 23.49
CA ASN A 500 22.56 -36.56 22.59
C ASN A 500 22.65 -37.00 21.12
N LYS A 501 23.29 -38.15 20.85
CA LYS A 501 23.38 -38.74 19.51
C LYS A 501 22.00 -39.21 19.01
N LEU A 502 21.19 -39.84 19.85
CA LEU A 502 19.80 -40.18 19.55
C LEU A 502 18.99 -38.92 19.23
N ALA A 503 19.09 -37.87 20.05
CA ALA A 503 18.39 -36.60 19.79
C ALA A 503 18.85 -35.94 18.49
N PHE A 504 20.13 -36.08 18.12
CA PHE A 504 20.64 -35.64 16.82
C PHE A 504 20.03 -36.45 15.66
N LEU A 505 20.09 -37.78 15.72
CA LEU A 505 19.55 -38.67 14.68
C LEU A 505 18.02 -38.53 14.52
N GLN A 506 17.28 -38.37 15.61
CA GLN A 506 15.84 -38.07 15.56
C GLN A 506 15.55 -36.79 14.78
N ARG A 507 16.32 -35.72 15.05
CA ARG A 507 16.17 -34.45 14.34
C ARG A 507 16.55 -34.61 12.87
N LYS A 508 17.59 -35.37 12.56
CA LYS A 508 17.99 -35.69 11.17
C LYS A 508 16.88 -36.44 10.43
N TYR A 509 16.30 -37.47 11.05
CA TYR A 509 15.15 -38.23 10.53
C TYR A 509 13.94 -37.33 10.23
N TYR A 510 13.56 -36.45 11.17
CA TYR A 510 12.48 -35.50 10.97
C TYR A 510 12.75 -34.49 9.86
N GLY A 511 14.00 -34.05 9.71
CA GLY A 511 14.41 -33.21 8.59
C GLY A 511 14.24 -33.92 7.25
N LEU A 512 14.65 -35.19 7.16
CA LEU A 512 14.50 -36.02 5.96
C LEU A 512 13.02 -36.24 5.59
N LEU A 513 12.14 -36.48 6.56
CA LEU A 513 10.70 -36.59 6.29
C LEU A 513 10.12 -35.32 5.68
N VAL A 514 10.49 -34.15 6.19
CA VAL A 514 10.04 -32.85 5.66
C VAL A 514 10.54 -32.65 4.22
N VAL A 515 11.83 -32.89 3.97
CA VAL A 515 12.45 -32.74 2.64
C VAL A 515 11.83 -33.69 1.62
N ASN A 516 11.58 -34.94 2.02
CA ASN A 516 10.99 -35.96 1.16
C ASN A 516 9.45 -35.90 1.10
N GLN A 517 8.81 -34.93 1.76
CA GLN A 517 7.36 -34.79 1.86
C GLN A 517 6.65 -36.07 2.36
N GLN A 518 7.32 -36.86 3.21
CA GLN A 518 6.78 -38.09 3.75
C GLN A 518 6.03 -37.82 5.06
N ALA A 519 4.86 -38.43 5.20
CA ALA A 519 4.12 -38.42 6.46
C ALA A 519 4.97 -39.06 7.57
N LEU A 520 4.76 -38.64 8.82
CA LEU A 520 5.43 -39.24 9.95
C LEU A 520 5.05 -40.72 10.03
N SER A 521 6.03 -41.60 9.86
CA SER A 521 5.86 -43.01 10.23
C SER A 521 6.15 -43.20 11.71
N ASP A 522 5.36 -44.04 12.39
CA ASP A 522 5.54 -44.39 13.81
C ASP A 522 6.78 -45.27 14.09
N LYS A 523 7.71 -45.35 13.14
CA LYS A 523 8.94 -46.15 13.23
C LYS A 523 9.82 -45.76 14.44
N LEU A 524 9.85 -44.49 14.81
CA LEU A 524 10.50 -44.05 16.06
C LEU A 524 9.59 -44.30 17.26
N THR A 525 9.88 -45.39 17.98
CA THR A 525 9.32 -45.71 19.29
C THR A 525 10.36 -45.46 20.38
N PHE A 526 9.91 -44.99 21.55
CA PHE A 526 10.80 -44.72 22.68
C PHE A 526 10.26 -45.45 23.90
N PRO A 527 11.15 -46.03 24.74
CA PRO A 527 10.74 -46.52 26.05
C PRO A 527 10.10 -45.38 26.86
N PRO A 528 9.12 -45.68 27.73
CA PRO A 528 8.46 -44.67 28.56
C PRO A 528 9.39 -44.05 29.62
N ASP A 529 10.63 -44.53 29.74
CA ASP A 529 11.62 -44.06 30.70
C ASP A 529 11.93 -42.57 30.60
N VAL A 530 12.19 -42.00 31.77
CA VAL A 530 12.44 -40.56 31.98
C VAL A 530 13.66 -40.06 31.21
N ILE A 531 14.66 -40.93 31.01
CA ILE A 531 15.89 -40.61 30.28
C ILE A 531 15.63 -40.27 28.80
N PHE A 532 14.54 -40.77 28.20
CA PHE A 532 14.15 -40.49 26.82
C PHE A 532 13.15 -39.35 26.68
N SER A 533 12.85 -38.64 27.77
CA SER A 533 11.88 -37.54 27.79
C SER A 533 12.15 -36.44 26.75
N LEU A 534 13.41 -36.12 26.46
CA LEU A 534 13.78 -35.18 25.39
C LEU A 534 13.32 -35.67 24.01
N LEU A 535 13.50 -36.96 23.72
CA LEU A 535 13.12 -37.56 22.44
C LEU A 535 11.60 -37.61 22.28
N ARG A 536 10.89 -37.96 23.37
CA ARG A 536 9.43 -37.94 23.42
C ARG A 536 8.87 -36.53 23.22
N TYR A 537 9.46 -35.53 23.88
CA TYR A 537 9.12 -34.12 23.67
C TYR A 537 9.33 -33.69 22.21
N GLN A 538 10.47 -34.05 21.60
CA GLN A 538 10.74 -33.75 20.18
C GLN A 538 9.75 -34.43 19.22
N LYS A 539 9.28 -35.65 19.52
CA LYS A 539 8.23 -36.34 18.76
C LYS A 539 6.90 -35.60 18.82
N ALA A 540 6.42 -35.29 20.03
CA ALA A 540 5.17 -34.55 20.23
C ALA A 540 5.18 -33.22 19.47
N VAL A 541 6.29 -32.48 19.59
CA VAL A 541 6.55 -31.23 18.87
C VAL A 541 6.48 -31.40 17.35
N PHE A 542 7.14 -32.42 16.80
CA PHE A 542 7.16 -32.67 15.36
C PHE A 542 5.79 -33.09 14.83
N GLN A 543 5.10 -33.98 15.54
CA GLN A 543 3.74 -34.40 15.20
C GLN A 543 2.77 -33.22 15.15
N TYR A 544 2.85 -32.33 16.13
CA TYR A 544 2.04 -31.12 16.14
C TYR A 544 2.35 -30.19 14.94
N LYS A 545 3.64 -29.99 14.61
CA LYS A 545 4.04 -29.19 13.43
C LYS A 545 3.50 -29.73 12.11
N GLN A 546 3.53 -31.05 11.95
CA GLN A 546 3.03 -31.74 10.76
C GLN A 546 1.49 -31.84 10.74
N GLN A 547 0.80 -31.19 11.68
CA GLN A 547 -0.65 -31.28 11.86
C GLN A 547 -1.15 -32.72 12.09
N ALA A 548 -0.26 -33.65 12.43
CA ALA A 548 -0.59 -35.03 12.75
C ALA A 548 -1.15 -35.19 14.17
N LEU A 549 -1.01 -34.16 15.02
CA LEU A 549 -1.52 -34.13 16.38
C LEU A 549 -2.45 -32.94 16.56
N LEU A 550 -3.68 -33.22 17.05
CA LEU A 550 -4.58 -32.17 17.51
C LEU A 550 -3.94 -31.40 18.67
N GLU A 551 -4.18 -30.09 18.73
CA GLU A 551 -3.62 -29.19 19.74
C GLU A 551 -3.91 -29.66 21.18
N SER A 552 -5.11 -30.17 21.44
CA SER A 552 -5.48 -30.75 22.75
C SER A 552 -4.66 -32.00 23.11
N LYS A 553 -4.38 -32.88 22.14
CA LYS A 553 -3.55 -34.07 22.35
C LYS A 553 -2.08 -33.70 22.58
N PHE A 554 -1.57 -32.73 21.83
CA PHE A 554 -0.22 -32.19 22.03
C PHE A 554 0.02 -31.71 23.46
N LEU A 555 -0.96 -31.00 24.03
CA LEU A 555 -0.84 -30.47 25.38
C LEU A 555 -0.93 -31.55 26.44
N ALA A 556 -1.83 -32.53 26.26
CA ALA A 556 -1.91 -33.67 27.14
C ALA A 556 -0.57 -34.42 27.20
N GLU A 557 0.11 -34.58 26.06
CA GLU A 557 1.45 -35.18 26.00
C GLU A 557 2.50 -34.32 26.70
N LEU A 558 2.52 -33.00 26.49
CA LEU A 558 3.45 -32.10 27.18
C LEU A 558 3.24 -32.10 28.70
N MET A 559 1.99 -32.13 29.16
CA MET A 559 1.63 -32.22 30.57
C MET A 559 2.08 -33.55 31.18
N ALA A 560 1.80 -34.66 30.52
CA ALA A 560 2.24 -35.99 30.96
C ALA A 560 3.77 -36.12 30.99
N LEU A 561 4.46 -35.50 30.04
CA LEU A 561 5.93 -35.40 30.07
C LEU A 561 6.40 -34.57 31.26
N ALA A 562 5.84 -33.38 31.47
CA ALA A 562 6.26 -32.46 32.52
C ALA A 562 6.06 -33.03 33.94
N SER A 563 5.03 -33.84 34.15
CA SER A 563 4.74 -34.51 35.43
C SER A 563 5.65 -35.70 35.73
N THR A 564 6.45 -36.15 34.76
CA THR A 564 7.34 -37.29 34.94
C THR A 564 8.41 -36.99 36.02
N LYS A 565 8.47 -37.81 37.06
CA LYS A 565 9.44 -37.68 38.17
C LYS A 565 10.87 -37.87 37.63
N GLY A 566 11.78 -36.97 37.98
CA GLY A 566 13.18 -37.02 37.51
C GLY A 566 13.42 -36.41 36.12
N LEU A 567 12.41 -35.78 35.51
CA LEU A 567 12.58 -35.05 34.26
C LEU A 567 13.67 -33.97 34.38
N SER A 568 14.54 -33.86 33.37
CA SER A 568 15.54 -32.80 33.33
C SER A 568 14.89 -31.41 33.40
N ALA A 569 15.52 -30.48 34.12
CA ALA A 569 15.01 -29.12 34.26
C ALA A 569 14.80 -28.43 32.90
N THR A 570 15.69 -28.69 31.94
CA THR A 570 15.62 -28.16 30.57
C THR A 570 14.38 -28.65 29.82
N VAL A 571 14.11 -29.95 29.81
CA VAL A 571 12.92 -30.49 29.11
C VAL A 571 11.63 -30.03 29.80
N ARG A 572 11.61 -29.99 31.14
CA ARG A 572 10.47 -29.45 31.89
C ARG A 572 10.21 -27.99 31.49
N GLN A 573 11.27 -27.19 31.39
CA GLN A 573 11.19 -25.80 30.98
C GLN A 573 10.64 -25.65 29.55
N TYR A 574 11.05 -26.51 28.61
CA TYR A 574 10.47 -26.53 27.26
C TYR A 574 8.98 -26.90 27.26
N CYS A 575 8.56 -27.94 27.99
CA CYS A 575 7.14 -28.30 28.10
C CYS A 575 6.30 -27.13 28.65
N VAL A 576 6.79 -26.49 29.72
CA VAL A 576 6.15 -25.30 30.32
C VAL A 576 6.00 -24.18 29.29
N GLN A 577 7.02 -23.94 28.45
CA GLN A 577 6.97 -22.88 27.44
C GLN A 577 5.95 -23.13 26.34
N HIS A 578 5.94 -24.34 25.77
CA HIS A 578 4.94 -24.66 24.76
C HIS A 578 3.54 -24.57 25.35
N HIS A 579 3.35 -25.03 26.58
CA HIS A 579 2.07 -24.88 27.27
C HIS A 579 1.67 -23.41 27.45
N GLN A 580 2.61 -22.52 27.81
CA GLN A 580 2.31 -21.10 27.95
C GLN A 580 2.04 -20.39 26.61
N VAL A 581 2.74 -20.76 25.53
CA VAL A 581 2.43 -20.27 24.17
C VAL A 581 1.03 -20.71 23.76
N TYR A 582 0.66 -21.96 24.08
CA TYR A 582 -0.70 -22.44 23.91
C TYR A 582 -1.71 -21.62 24.72
N LEU A 583 -1.47 -21.42 26.02
CA LEU A 583 -2.37 -20.64 26.87
C LEU A 583 -2.55 -19.22 26.32
N ALA A 584 -1.47 -18.59 25.86
CA ALA A 584 -1.54 -17.30 25.19
C ALA A 584 -2.40 -17.37 23.91
N ASN A 585 -2.18 -18.34 23.02
CA ASN A 585 -3.00 -18.53 21.82
C ASN A 585 -4.49 -18.77 22.13
N ALA A 586 -4.79 -19.63 23.11
CA ALA A 586 -6.15 -19.88 23.58
C ALA A 586 -6.80 -18.60 24.12
N MET A 587 -6.07 -17.78 24.89
CA MET A 587 -6.57 -16.49 25.39
C MET A 587 -6.97 -15.51 24.27
N PHE A 588 -6.34 -15.59 23.08
CA PHE A 588 -6.60 -14.64 21.99
C PHE A 588 -7.63 -15.12 20.97
N HIS A 589 -7.62 -16.42 20.66
CA HIS A 589 -8.37 -16.94 19.52
C HIS A 589 -9.63 -17.69 19.92
N ASP A 590 -9.63 -18.34 21.08
CA ASP A 590 -10.76 -19.13 21.52
C ASP A 590 -10.70 -19.32 23.04
N LEU A 591 -11.40 -18.45 23.78
CA LEU A 591 -11.46 -18.51 25.24
C LEU A 591 -12.04 -19.84 25.76
N SER A 592 -12.78 -20.59 24.93
CA SER A 592 -13.32 -21.91 25.31
C SER A 592 -12.22 -22.97 25.43
N LEU A 593 -11.04 -22.73 24.85
CA LEU A 593 -9.86 -23.60 24.97
C LEU A 593 -9.06 -23.36 26.25
N LEU A 594 -9.41 -22.32 27.03
CA LEU A 594 -8.83 -22.13 28.34
C LEU A 594 -9.33 -23.20 29.31
N PRO A 595 -8.49 -23.66 30.26
CA PRO A 595 -8.96 -24.43 31.40
C PRO A 595 -10.19 -23.75 32.02
N LYS A 596 -11.14 -24.55 32.51
CA LYS A 596 -12.37 -24.03 33.09
C LYS A 596 -12.02 -23.02 34.18
N GLU A 597 -12.82 -21.98 34.30
CA GLU A 597 -12.59 -20.83 35.16
C GLU A 597 -12.35 -21.18 36.65
N GLU A 598 -12.93 -22.30 37.09
CA GLU A 598 -12.69 -22.96 38.38
C GLU A 598 -11.17 -23.14 38.66
N ASP A 599 -10.37 -23.30 37.60
CA ASP A 599 -8.92 -23.50 37.61
C ASP A 599 -8.09 -22.18 37.52
N TRP A 600 -8.67 -21.01 37.27
CA TRP A 600 -7.88 -19.77 37.07
C TRP A 600 -7.95 -18.77 38.22
N ASN A 601 -9.07 -18.72 38.94
CA ASN A 601 -9.29 -17.77 40.05
C ASN A 601 -8.44 -18.08 41.29
N CYS A 602 -7.90 -19.28 41.38
CA CYS A 602 -7.00 -19.67 42.46
C CYS A 602 -5.54 -19.35 42.06
N PRO A 603 -4.80 -18.47 42.78
CA PRO A 603 -3.39 -18.20 42.51
C PRO A 603 -2.52 -19.47 42.44
N TRP A 604 -2.96 -20.53 43.13
CA TRP A 604 -2.34 -21.84 43.12
C TRP A 604 -2.63 -22.64 41.83
N GLU A 605 -3.89 -22.77 41.39
CA GLU A 605 -4.22 -23.43 40.10
C GLU A 605 -3.65 -22.64 38.90
N LYS A 606 -3.59 -21.30 39.00
CA LYS A 606 -2.91 -20.43 38.05
C LYS A 606 -1.41 -20.72 37.98
N ASN A 607 -0.73 -20.84 39.12
CA ASN A 607 0.67 -21.25 39.16
C ASN A 607 0.86 -22.70 38.68
N LYS A 608 -0.08 -23.59 38.96
CA LYS A 608 -0.07 -24.99 38.54
C LYS A 608 -0.15 -25.11 37.01
N SER A 609 -1.10 -24.42 36.39
CA SER A 609 -1.27 -24.33 34.94
C SER A 609 -0.07 -23.67 34.28
N LEU A 610 0.46 -22.58 34.84
CA LEU A 610 1.63 -21.89 34.29
C LEU A 610 2.96 -22.65 34.46
N ASN A 611 3.06 -23.61 35.38
CA ASN A 611 4.31 -24.30 35.73
C ASN A 611 4.29 -25.83 35.57
N LEU A 612 3.16 -26.42 35.16
CA LEU A 612 2.99 -27.87 35.00
C LEU A 612 3.36 -28.68 36.26
N ILE A 613 2.87 -28.27 37.44
CA ILE A 613 3.12 -28.94 38.73
C ILE A 613 1.96 -29.91 39.06
N GLU A 614 2.23 -31.10 39.60
CA GLU A 614 1.18 -32.03 40.06
C GLU A 614 0.47 -31.53 41.34
N PRO A 615 -0.87 -31.67 41.46
CA PRO A 615 -1.63 -31.09 42.56
C PRO A 615 -1.61 -31.89 43.87
N LYS A 616 -1.72 -31.18 45.01
CA LYS A 616 -2.40 -31.67 46.23
C LYS A 616 -3.81 -31.07 46.25
N LYS A 617 -4.84 -31.88 46.54
CA LYS A 617 -6.26 -31.51 46.43
C LYS A 617 -6.64 -30.33 47.35
N HIS A 618 -7.28 -29.30 46.80
CA HIS A 618 -8.04 -28.30 47.55
C HIS A 618 -9.44 -28.14 46.95
N LYS A 619 -10.45 -27.94 47.80
CA LYS A 619 -11.86 -27.74 47.42
C LYS A 619 -12.24 -26.27 47.62
N HIS A 620 -12.48 -25.53 46.54
CA HIS A 620 -13.26 -24.29 46.59
C HIS A 620 -14.15 -24.19 45.34
N ALA A 621 -15.31 -23.58 45.50
CA ALA A 621 -16.33 -23.40 44.46
C ALA A 621 -16.51 -21.90 44.18
N TYR A 622 -16.43 -21.47 42.92
CA TYR A 622 -16.83 -20.14 42.43
C TYR A 622 -17.13 -20.17 40.93
N SER A 623 -17.87 -19.15 40.47
CA SER A 623 -18.51 -18.99 39.16
C SER A 623 -18.17 -17.65 38.47
N ASP A 624 -18.20 -17.70 37.13
CA ASP A 624 -18.28 -16.66 36.06
C ASP A 624 -16.99 -16.26 35.30
N LEU A 625 -16.99 -16.57 33.99
CA LEU A 625 -15.91 -16.49 32.97
C LEU A 625 -14.73 -15.52 33.27
N PRO A 626 -13.47 -15.89 32.96
CA PRO A 626 -12.34 -15.02 33.23
C PRO A 626 -12.45 -13.73 32.41
N SER A 627 -12.37 -12.60 33.10
CA SER A 627 -12.43 -11.30 32.45
C SER A 627 -11.17 -11.12 31.58
N LEU A 628 -11.28 -10.45 30.42
CA LEU A 628 -10.13 -10.08 29.55
C LEU A 628 -8.98 -9.40 30.33
N VAL A 629 -9.28 -8.84 31.50
CA VAL A 629 -8.31 -8.24 32.44
C VAL A 629 -7.41 -9.32 33.09
N GLU A 630 -7.94 -10.47 33.46
CA GLU A 630 -7.18 -11.57 34.06
C GLU A 630 -6.21 -12.23 33.07
N ALA A 631 -6.63 -12.36 31.80
CA ALA A 631 -5.75 -12.83 30.72
C ALA A 631 -4.56 -11.88 30.51
N LEU A 632 -4.79 -10.57 30.61
CA LEU A 632 -3.72 -9.56 30.50
C LEU A 632 -2.74 -9.61 31.69
N ASP A 633 -3.21 -9.91 32.90
CA ASP A 633 -2.33 -10.12 34.07
C ASP A 633 -1.37 -11.29 33.82
N VAL A 634 -1.86 -12.38 33.23
CA VAL A 634 -1.06 -13.58 32.94
C VAL A 634 0.06 -13.28 31.96
N LEU A 635 -0.25 -12.61 30.84
CA LEU A 635 0.75 -12.23 29.85
C LEU A 635 1.83 -11.32 30.47
N SER A 636 1.43 -10.38 31.33
CA SER A 636 2.38 -9.51 32.01
C SER A 636 3.34 -10.27 32.93
N ILE A 637 2.84 -11.28 33.67
CA ILE A 637 3.64 -12.15 34.52
C ILE A 637 4.60 -12.99 33.69
N LEU A 638 4.12 -13.56 32.57
CA LEU A 638 4.95 -14.32 31.63
C LEU A 638 6.10 -13.46 31.10
N ILE A 639 5.81 -12.26 30.61
CA ILE A 639 6.83 -11.32 30.09
C ILE A 639 7.91 -11.03 31.16
N GLN A 640 7.50 -10.66 32.38
CA GLN A 640 8.42 -10.35 33.47
C GLN A 640 9.30 -11.55 33.83
N ARG A 641 8.72 -12.75 33.88
CA ARG A 641 9.44 -13.97 34.24
C ARG A 641 10.47 -14.39 33.19
N TYR A 642 10.17 -14.20 31.91
CA TYR A 642 11.09 -14.59 30.83
C TYR A 642 12.13 -13.53 30.53
N GLN A 643 11.89 -12.26 30.89
CA GLN A 643 12.79 -11.13 30.61
C GLN A 643 14.30 -11.38 30.88
N PRO A 644 14.72 -12.09 31.95
CA PRO A 644 16.14 -12.34 32.22
C PRO A 644 16.84 -13.29 31.23
N TYR A 645 16.09 -14.10 30.48
CA TYR A 645 16.64 -15.20 29.69
C TYR A 645 16.78 -14.82 28.21
N LYS A 646 18.02 -14.57 27.77
CA LYS A 646 18.32 -14.14 26.38
C LYS A 646 17.77 -15.07 25.30
N ILE A 647 17.74 -16.38 25.54
CA ILE A 647 17.25 -17.37 24.58
C ILE A 647 15.75 -17.21 24.26
N TYR A 648 14.99 -16.50 25.11
CA TYR A 648 13.55 -16.27 24.94
C TYR A 648 13.22 -14.86 24.46
N ARG A 649 14.21 -14.11 23.99
CA ARG A 649 14.02 -12.71 23.56
C ARG A 649 12.87 -12.56 22.56
N GLU A 650 12.78 -13.44 21.57
CA GLU A 650 11.69 -13.41 20.58
C GLU A 650 10.34 -13.82 21.18
N THR A 651 10.30 -14.79 22.10
CA THR A 651 9.04 -15.16 22.81
C THR A 651 8.50 -13.98 23.61
N ILE A 652 9.36 -13.36 24.41
CA ILE A 652 9.01 -12.24 25.28
C ILE A 652 8.52 -11.07 24.43
N ARG A 653 9.21 -10.81 23.33
CA ARG A 653 8.84 -9.76 22.39
C ARG A 653 7.47 -10.04 21.79
N SER A 654 7.21 -11.26 21.29
CA SER A 654 5.91 -11.61 20.77
C SER A 654 4.84 -11.49 21.85
N LEU A 655 5.03 -12.06 23.04
CA LEU A 655 4.09 -11.92 24.17
C LEU A 655 3.82 -10.45 24.55
N ASP A 656 4.85 -9.59 24.59
CA ASP A 656 4.70 -8.15 24.82
C ASP A 656 3.90 -7.49 23.70
N PHE A 657 4.17 -7.85 22.44
CA PHE A 657 3.42 -7.37 21.30
C PHE A 657 1.92 -7.73 21.43
N TYR A 658 1.58 -9.01 21.66
CA TYR A 658 0.18 -9.42 21.84
C TYR A 658 -0.46 -8.75 23.05
N TYR A 659 0.23 -8.71 24.19
CA TYR A 659 -0.27 -8.03 25.40
C TYR A 659 -0.66 -6.58 25.10
N LEU A 660 0.21 -5.83 24.42
CA LEU A 660 -0.05 -4.42 24.10
C LEU A 660 -1.21 -4.25 23.11
N VAL A 661 -1.28 -5.10 22.09
CA VAL A 661 -2.36 -5.09 21.08
C VAL A 661 -3.70 -5.42 21.73
N THR A 662 -3.76 -6.49 22.51
CA THR A 662 -4.99 -6.93 23.18
C THR A 662 -5.43 -5.93 24.23
N LEU A 663 -4.50 -5.34 24.98
CA LEU A 663 -4.83 -4.24 25.88
C LEU A 663 -5.41 -3.05 25.09
N ALA A 664 -4.85 -2.70 23.93
CA ALA A 664 -5.38 -1.63 23.09
C ALA A 664 -6.79 -1.95 22.57
N GLN A 665 -7.03 -3.16 22.07
CA GLN A 665 -8.34 -3.63 21.60
C GLN A 665 -9.37 -3.70 22.73
N ALA A 666 -8.98 -4.24 23.89
CA ALA A 666 -9.82 -4.29 25.09
C ALA A 666 -10.31 -2.89 25.49
N LEU A 667 -9.40 -1.91 25.48
CA LEU A 667 -9.71 -0.52 25.78
C LEU A 667 -10.61 0.13 24.71
N LEU A 668 -10.48 -0.28 23.44
CA LEU A 668 -11.38 0.16 22.37
C LEU A 668 -12.79 -0.43 22.53
N ARG A 669 -12.91 -1.73 22.81
CA ARG A 669 -14.19 -2.45 22.96
C ARG A 669 -15.03 -2.00 24.15
N GLN A 670 -14.42 -1.40 25.18
CA GLN A 670 -15.18 -0.90 26.33
C GLN A 670 -16.10 0.30 26.00
N ASP A 671 -16.23 0.70 24.72
CA ASP A 671 -17.02 1.85 24.22
C ASP A 671 -16.71 3.18 24.93
N LYS A 672 -15.57 3.22 25.64
CA LYS A 672 -15.11 4.33 26.45
C LYS A 672 -13.93 4.95 25.73
N PHE A 673 -14.21 5.79 24.73
CA PHE A 673 -13.21 6.63 24.04
C PHE A 673 -12.35 7.51 24.97
N ASN A 674 -12.68 7.61 26.26
CA ASN A 674 -11.80 8.14 27.30
C ASN A 674 -10.42 7.45 27.32
N TYR A 675 -10.33 6.20 26.81
CA TYR A 675 -9.07 5.46 26.68
C TYR A 675 -8.32 5.72 25.38
N LEU A 676 -8.86 6.50 24.45
CA LEU A 676 -8.19 6.77 23.17
C LEU A 676 -6.76 7.33 23.34
N PRO A 677 -6.46 8.22 24.30
CA PRO A 677 -5.06 8.63 24.56
C PRO A 677 -4.17 7.47 25.01
N MET A 678 -4.69 6.55 25.82
CA MET A 678 -3.97 5.35 26.26
C MET A 678 -3.71 4.42 25.09
N VAL A 679 -4.74 4.14 24.31
CA VAL A 679 -4.69 3.34 23.09
C VAL A 679 -3.68 3.94 22.11
N LYS A 680 -3.65 5.27 21.94
CA LYS A 680 -2.63 5.95 21.12
C LYS A 680 -1.21 5.78 21.68
N GLY A 681 -1.05 5.84 23.00
CA GLY A 681 0.21 5.58 23.67
C GLY A 681 0.69 4.14 23.48
N LEU A 682 -0.23 3.17 23.61
CA LEU A 682 0.02 1.75 23.35
C LEU A 682 0.38 1.52 21.88
N ALA A 683 -0.40 2.07 20.94
CA ALA A 683 -0.11 2.01 19.52
C ALA A 683 1.27 2.59 19.20
N THR A 684 1.68 3.69 19.83
CA THR A 684 3.04 4.24 19.66
C THR A 684 4.12 3.30 20.19
N LYS A 685 3.89 2.63 21.33
CA LYS A 685 4.80 1.61 21.85
C LYS A 685 4.90 0.41 20.91
N ILE A 686 3.76 -0.10 20.43
CA ILE A 686 3.67 -1.20 19.47
C ILE A 686 4.45 -0.84 18.21
N TRP A 687 4.19 0.35 17.66
CA TRP A 687 4.89 0.86 16.47
C TRP A 687 6.41 0.86 16.67
N ASN A 688 6.90 1.50 17.72
CA ASN A 688 8.34 1.68 17.94
C ASN A 688 9.07 0.37 18.30
N ARG A 689 8.43 -0.53 19.05
CA ARG A 689 9.07 -1.73 19.59
C ARG A 689 8.95 -2.96 18.69
N HIS A 690 7.82 -3.09 17.99
CA HIS A 690 7.42 -4.35 17.36
C HIS A 690 7.20 -4.24 15.85
N VAL A 691 6.88 -3.06 15.35
CA VAL A 691 6.58 -2.86 13.91
C VAL A 691 7.76 -2.22 13.19
N MET A 692 8.19 -1.03 13.60
CA MET A 692 9.24 -0.28 12.91
C MET A 692 10.58 -1.03 12.73
N PRO A 693 11.08 -1.80 13.70
CA PRO A 693 12.41 -2.43 13.58
C PRO A 693 12.47 -3.66 12.67
N TYR A 694 11.36 -4.10 12.09
CA TYR A 694 11.26 -5.40 11.44
C TYR A 694 10.62 -5.31 10.05
N THR A 695 10.99 -6.27 9.20
CA THR A 695 10.34 -6.52 7.91
C THR A 695 9.08 -7.34 8.14
N HIS A 696 7.99 -6.96 7.48
CA HIS A 696 6.69 -7.62 7.61
C HIS A 696 6.30 -8.25 6.27
N THR A 697 5.53 -9.32 6.33
CA THR A 697 4.80 -9.82 5.16
C THR A 697 3.76 -8.80 4.68
N GLU A 698 3.23 -8.96 3.46
CA GLU A 698 2.17 -8.08 2.95
C GLU A 698 0.92 -8.11 3.85
N LYS A 699 0.52 -9.32 4.26
CA LYS A 699 -0.63 -9.56 5.13
C LYS A 699 -0.47 -8.85 6.48
N GLU A 700 0.67 -9.05 7.15
CA GLU A 700 0.95 -8.38 8.43
C GLU A 700 0.95 -6.85 8.27
N SER A 701 1.52 -6.33 7.18
CA SER A 701 1.54 -4.88 6.92
C SER A 701 0.13 -4.30 6.80
N ILE A 702 -0.79 -5.02 6.15
CA ILE A 702 -2.20 -4.63 6.01
C ILE A 702 -2.91 -4.70 7.38
N GLU A 703 -2.77 -5.79 8.12
CA GLU A 703 -3.34 -5.95 9.46
C GLU A 703 -2.87 -4.86 10.43
N PHE A 704 -1.57 -4.56 10.42
CA PHE A 704 -1.00 -3.46 11.20
C PHE A 704 -1.55 -2.11 10.76
N ALA A 705 -1.68 -1.87 9.46
CA ALA A 705 -2.21 -0.60 8.96
C ALA A 705 -3.66 -0.38 9.41
N LEU A 706 -4.49 -1.42 9.39
CA LEU A 706 -5.86 -1.39 9.92
C LEU A 706 -5.86 -1.10 11.43
N PHE A 707 -5.06 -1.83 12.21
CA PHE A 707 -4.90 -1.56 13.66
C PHE A 707 -4.47 -0.11 13.95
N PHE A 708 -3.50 0.42 13.21
CA PHE A 708 -3.07 1.82 13.39
C PHE A 708 -4.11 2.82 12.92
N ASN A 709 -4.95 2.48 11.93
CA ASN A 709 -6.04 3.34 11.51
C ASN A 709 -7.11 3.43 12.63
N LEU A 710 -7.48 2.29 13.21
CA LEU A 710 -8.40 2.18 14.35
C LEU A 710 -7.94 3.01 15.56
N THR A 711 -6.64 2.99 15.85
CA THR A 711 -6.04 3.76 16.94
C THR A 711 -5.78 5.24 16.57
N ASN A 712 -6.23 5.67 15.38
CA ASN A 712 -6.06 7.03 14.84
C ASN A 712 -4.58 7.46 14.76
N GLN A 713 -3.75 6.53 14.28
CA GLN A 713 -2.33 6.65 13.95
C GLN A 713 -2.12 6.53 12.42
N ARG A 714 -2.88 7.31 11.66
CA ARG A 714 -2.91 7.28 10.18
C ARG A 714 -1.54 7.34 9.51
N SER A 715 -0.58 8.07 10.05
CA SER A 715 0.77 8.15 9.49
C SER A 715 1.48 6.80 9.50
N TYR A 716 1.25 5.98 10.52
CA TYR A 716 1.83 4.63 10.62
C TYR A 716 1.18 3.71 9.59
N SER A 717 -0.14 3.75 9.46
CA SER A 717 -0.88 3.00 8.43
C SER A 717 -0.41 3.34 7.02
N ILE A 718 -0.28 4.64 6.69
CA ILE A 718 0.22 5.07 5.38
C ILE A 718 1.63 4.55 5.13
N LYS A 719 2.51 4.63 6.13
CA LYS A 719 3.91 4.17 6.00
C LYS A 719 4.01 2.66 5.78
N LEU A 720 3.14 1.86 6.38
CA LEU A 720 3.08 0.41 6.17
C LEU A 720 2.55 0.04 4.78
N LEU A 721 1.52 0.74 4.30
CA LEU A 721 0.88 0.42 3.03
C LEU A 721 1.63 0.99 1.82
N GLN A 722 2.39 2.07 2.00
CA GLN A 722 3.05 2.76 0.88
C GLN A 722 3.94 1.85 0.02
N PRO A 723 4.79 0.96 0.57
CA PRO A 723 5.57 0.01 -0.25
C PRO A 723 4.68 -0.93 -1.08
N LEU A 724 3.55 -1.38 -0.53
CA LEU A 724 2.61 -2.29 -1.21
C LEU A 724 1.81 -1.59 -2.31
N VAL A 725 1.65 -0.28 -2.21
CA VAL A 725 0.86 0.55 -3.14
C VAL A 725 1.71 1.15 -4.26
N MET A 726 2.99 1.43 -4.02
CA MET A 726 3.87 2.12 -4.97
C MET A 726 4.59 1.19 -5.95
N ARG A 727 4.41 -0.14 -5.83
CA ARG A 727 4.98 -1.13 -6.76
C ARG A 727 4.20 -1.16 -8.09
N ALA A 728 4.79 -1.76 -9.13
CA ALA A 728 4.18 -1.84 -10.47
C ALA A 728 2.79 -2.52 -10.48
N HIS A 729 2.60 -3.53 -9.61
CA HIS A 729 1.32 -4.23 -9.40
C HIS A 729 0.88 -4.09 -7.94
N PRO A 730 0.18 -3.00 -7.56
CA PRO A 730 -0.22 -2.74 -6.19
C PRO A 730 -1.00 -3.90 -5.56
N ASN A 731 -0.80 -4.15 -4.26
CA ASN A 731 -1.72 -5.05 -3.52
C ASN A 731 -3.11 -4.37 -3.43
N PRO A 732 -4.20 -5.03 -3.87
CA PRO A 732 -5.51 -4.39 -4.00
C PRO A 732 -6.11 -3.96 -2.66
N ASP A 733 -6.01 -4.81 -1.63
CA ASP A 733 -6.54 -4.50 -0.29
C ASP A 733 -5.77 -3.33 0.33
N ALA A 734 -4.43 -3.35 0.21
CA ALA A 734 -3.57 -2.26 0.63
C ALA A 734 -3.92 -0.94 -0.08
N LEU A 735 -4.21 -0.99 -1.38
CA LEU A 735 -4.57 0.16 -2.20
C LEU A 735 -5.92 0.76 -1.76
N MET A 736 -6.94 -0.07 -1.53
CA MET A 736 -8.25 0.37 -1.05
C MET A 736 -8.14 1.07 0.31
N ILE A 737 -7.41 0.48 1.26
CA ILE A 737 -7.15 1.08 2.58
C ILE A 737 -6.30 2.35 2.45
N TRP A 738 -5.29 2.36 1.60
CA TRP A 738 -4.43 3.54 1.43
C TRP A 738 -5.21 4.72 0.84
N ILE A 739 -6.13 4.50 -0.09
CA ILE A 739 -7.00 5.54 -0.65
C ILE A 739 -7.96 6.08 0.41
N SER A 740 -8.61 5.19 1.18
CA SER A 740 -9.51 5.60 2.27
C SER A 740 -8.77 6.45 3.31
N LEU A 741 -7.53 6.07 3.62
CA LEU A 741 -6.66 6.86 4.47
C LEU A 741 -6.37 8.20 3.81
N ASN A 742 -5.94 8.28 2.54
CA ASN A 742 -5.54 9.52 1.89
C ASN A 742 -6.68 10.52 1.63
N PHE A 743 -7.93 10.05 1.59
CA PHE A 743 -9.12 10.89 1.48
C PHE A 743 -9.17 12.02 2.52
N ASN A 744 -8.70 11.76 3.74
CA ASN A 744 -8.65 12.74 4.82
C ASN A 744 -7.57 13.84 4.63
N SER A 745 -6.80 13.84 3.53
CA SER A 745 -5.84 14.90 3.25
C SER A 745 -6.57 16.10 2.61
N ARG A 746 -6.13 17.34 2.87
CA ARG A 746 -6.76 18.55 2.31
C ARG A 746 -6.67 18.66 0.78
N ASN A 747 -6.18 17.63 0.09
CA ASN A 747 -5.93 17.62 -1.34
C ASN A 747 -6.92 16.67 -2.04
N GLU A 748 -8.18 17.09 -2.10
CA GLU A 748 -9.27 16.33 -2.73
C GLU A 748 -8.96 15.95 -4.18
N LEU A 749 -8.26 16.81 -4.93
CA LEU A 749 -7.87 16.54 -6.31
C LEU A 749 -6.85 15.39 -6.43
N LYS A 750 -5.85 15.37 -5.53
CA LYS A 750 -4.87 14.26 -5.50
C LYS A 750 -5.56 12.95 -5.15
N THR A 751 -6.50 12.96 -4.21
CA THR A 751 -7.31 11.79 -3.87
C THR A 751 -8.19 11.35 -5.04
N GLU A 752 -8.83 12.29 -5.75
CA GLU A 752 -9.64 12.00 -6.94
C GLU A 752 -8.82 11.30 -8.02
N ASN A 753 -7.62 11.81 -8.32
CA ASN A 753 -6.73 11.21 -9.31
C ASN A 753 -6.24 9.82 -8.87
N ALA A 754 -5.80 9.67 -7.62
CA ALA A 754 -5.37 8.38 -7.08
C ALA A 754 -6.52 7.35 -7.09
N LEU A 755 -7.74 7.79 -6.81
CA LEU A 755 -8.93 6.94 -6.90
C LEU A 755 -9.17 6.51 -8.34
N LEU A 756 -9.22 7.43 -9.30
CA LEU A 756 -9.43 7.07 -10.71
C LEU A 756 -8.33 6.17 -11.26
N GLU A 757 -7.08 6.35 -10.82
CA GLU A 757 -5.95 5.51 -11.20
C GLU A 757 -6.07 4.08 -10.63
N ALA A 758 -6.57 3.94 -9.40
CA ALA A 758 -6.78 2.64 -8.77
C ALA A 758 -7.74 1.73 -9.54
N ARG A 759 -8.63 2.29 -10.37
CA ARG A 759 -9.52 1.52 -11.25
C ARG A 759 -8.74 0.55 -12.15
N LYS A 760 -7.51 0.88 -12.54
CA LYS A 760 -6.65 0.05 -13.40
C LYS A 760 -6.16 -1.23 -12.70
N TYR A 761 -6.10 -1.22 -11.36
CA TYR A 761 -5.50 -2.28 -10.56
C TYR A 761 -6.53 -3.10 -9.78
N LEU A 762 -7.73 -2.56 -9.58
CA LEU A 762 -8.81 -3.23 -8.85
C LEU A 762 -9.74 -3.98 -9.79
N THR A 763 -10.23 -5.13 -9.31
CA THR A 763 -11.35 -5.84 -9.95
C THR A 763 -12.61 -4.97 -9.92
N ILE A 764 -13.61 -5.30 -10.74
CA ILE A 764 -14.89 -4.56 -10.74
C ILE A 764 -15.54 -4.59 -9.35
N ASN A 765 -15.59 -5.76 -8.70
CA ASN A 765 -16.15 -5.90 -7.35
C ASN A 765 -15.41 -5.02 -6.33
N GLN A 766 -14.07 -5.08 -6.30
CA GLN A 766 -13.26 -4.24 -5.40
C GLN A 766 -13.42 -2.74 -5.68
N TRP A 767 -13.54 -2.35 -6.94
CA TRP A 767 -13.79 -0.96 -7.32
C TRP A 767 -15.16 -0.47 -6.83
N CYS A 768 -16.20 -1.27 -7.04
CA CYS A 768 -17.55 -0.98 -6.59
C CYS A 768 -17.64 -0.97 -5.06
N GLU A 769 -16.90 -1.85 -4.39
CA GLU A 769 -16.79 -1.84 -2.95
C GLU A 769 -16.06 -0.58 -2.44
N LEU A 770 -14.94 -0.20 -3.04
CA LEU A 770 -14.16 0.99 -2.67
C LEU A 770 -15.00 2.28 -2.73
N VAL A 771 -15.82 2.44 -3.78
CA VAL A 771 -16.51 3.70 -4.07
C VAL A 771 -18.00 3.68 -3.67
N GLY A 772 -18.69 2.57 -3.95
CA GLY A 772 -20.16 2.45 -3.85
C GLY A 772 -20.66 1.83 -2.54
N SER A 773 -19.86 1.02 -1.85
CA SER A 773 -20.32 0.43 -0.58
C SER A 773 -20.47 1.47 0.53
N GLY A 774 -19.77 2.60 0.40
CA GLY A 774 -19.59 3.58 1.46
C GLY A 774 -18.52 3.19 2.47
N ASN A 775 -18.04 1.93 2.52
CA ASN A 775 -17.16 1.39 3.58
C ASN A 775 -15.74 1.99 3.61
N TYR A 776 -15.22 2.39 2.45
CA TYR A 776 -13.86 2.93 2.32
C TYR A 776 -13.88 4.43 2.06
N ILE A 777 -14.81 4.87 1.20
CA ILE A 777 -14.93 6.27 0.80
C ILE A 777 -16.37 6.72 1.05
N PRO A 778 -16.59 7.87 1.70
CA PRO A 778 -17.92 8.44 1.85
C PRO A 778 -18.63 8.62 0.49
N LEU A 779 -19.89 8.19 0.38
CA LEU A 779 -20.66 8.25 -0.88
C LEU A 779 -20.77 9.66 -1.48
N ASN A 780 -20.63 10.71 -0.69
CA ASN A 780 -20.59 12.07 -1.22
C ASN A 780 -19.35 12.35 -2.10
N PHE A 781 -18.42 11.40 -2.25
CA PHE A 781 -17.38 11.51 -3.26
C PHE A 781 -17.90 11.20 -4.66
N LEU A 782 -18.98 10.43 -4.79
CA LEU A 782 -19.74 10.25 -6.04
C LEU A 782 -20.41 11.54 -6.52
N GLU A 783 -20.31 12.64 -5.78
CA GLU A 783 -20.75 13.92 -6.31
C GLU A 783 -19.76 14.46 -7.37
N ARG A 784 -18.49 14.00 -7.33
CA ARG A 784 -17.48 14.30 -8.35
C ARG A 784 -17.84 13.59 -9.64
N PHE A 785 -18.08 14.37 -10.69
CA PHE A 785 -18.58 13.85 -11.97
C PHE A 785 -17.71 12.72 -12.54
N LYS A 786 -16.38 12.88 -12.53
CA LYS A 786 -15.44 11.87 -13.06
C LYS A 786 -15.51 10.55 -12.29
N VAL A 787 -15.50 10.63 -10.96
CA VAL A 787 -15.61 9.46 -10.08
C VAL A 787 -16.96 8.78 -10.26
N ARG A 788 -18.07 9.55 -10.29
CA ARG A 788 -19.42 9.01 -10.49
C ARG A 788 -19.55 8.29 -11.83
N LYS A 789 -19.06 8.91 -12.90
CA LYS A 789 -19.09 8.34 -14.24
C LYS A 789 -18.33 7.00 -14.26
N ALA A 790 -17.09 6.99 -13.75
CA ALA A 790 -16.27 5.78 -13.70
C ALA A 790 -16.87 4.67 -12.81
N TRP A 791 -17.49 5.04 -11.68
CA TRP A 791 -18.22 4.10 -10.83
C TRP A 791 -19.44 3.52 -11.54
N TYR A 792 -20.30 4.37 -12.11
CA TYR A 792 -21.50 3.93 -12.82
C TYR A 792 -21.18 3.02 -14.00
N GLU A 793 -20.19 3.38 -14.81
CA GLU A 793 -19.75 2.58 -15.98
C GLU A 793 -19.20 1.20 -15.55
N ALA A 794 -18.52 1.12 -14.42
CA ALA A 794 -17.95 -0.14 -13.92
C ALA A 794 -18.98 -1.00 -13.16
N CYS A 795 -19.85 -0.40 -12.35
CA CYS A 795 -20.70 -1.15 -11.42
C CYS A 795 -22.06 -1.53 -12.00
N LYS A 796 -22.53 -0.83 -13.05
CA LYS A 796 -23.75 -1.20 -13.75
C LYS A 796 -23.67 -2.60 -14.38
N SER A 797 -22.48 -3.06 -14.75
CA SER A 797 -22.31 -4.42 -15.29
C SER A 797 -22.59 -5.52 -14.27
N LEU A 798 -22.57 -5.21 -12.96
CA LEU A 798 -22.86 -6.18 -11.90
C LEU A 798 -24.36 -6.39 -11.65
N GLU A 799 -25.23 -5.44 -12.07
CA GLU A 799 -26.69 -5.59 -11.94
C GLU A 799 -27.30 -6.44 -13.07
N LEU A 800 -26.52 -6.74 -14.12
CA LEU A 800 -26.95 -7.52 -15.28
C LEU A 800 -26.55 -8.99 -15.21
N TYR A 801 -25.86 -9.40 -14.14
CA TYR A 801 -25.48 -10.78 -13.82
C TYR A 801 -26.10 -11.18 -12.48
#